data_AF-A0A2S6C5X5-F1
#
_entry.id   AF-A0A2S6C5X5-F1
#
_cell.length_a   1.000
_cell.length_b   1.000
_cell.length_c   1.000
_cell.angle_alpha   90.00
_cell.angle_beta   90.00
_cell.angle_gamma   90.00
#
_symmetry.space_group_name_H-M   'P 1'
#
loop_
_entity.id
_entity.type
_entity.pdbx_description
1 polymer ?
#
loop_
_entity_poly.entity_id
_entity_poly.type
_entity_poly.pdbx_seq_one_letter_code
_entity_poly.pdbx_strand_id
1 'polypeptide(L)'
;MQHPGVGLFVGHKEKKAALRQFFPGNNASKRTETLASIYVDTDTISARHPLLFIDVNPFVGLPPRCMPATCHEIKTKRIEWANSSDSPHASIQDLLLTRLVLPLADVVVIFADDVGGLPGVADLLWTWCDHGSASTLLPQVRPRLVVISAGSNTATNQLECESLRAMATAPEFQAMFSSMRIEHTARAGSNRATYTPMRQMMRDQLAHARAAKQAHMCLFSAQHLAWLFPHALGHFCRSVREPFDAFACFREHGHRPSDLLQHVHVFVDMAMERQLHFDTLASVLASSILMEAYPPGAHRFAPSYVFERTYRDELHRLFGNAYLGDGKGVAAFGFHMWGEAILEREHGYRLRRCGLCLKPATLTVFLKPPTAGVRVISIDGGGVRGVVPLEFLRFLQNSFGSDCTIQEFFDLACGTSAGGLITLGLFAKQWPLAQCEDTFSRLTGEIFGAASRGSWSALAGLPYVRLLLNDALYKEAVLDSALQDSFGRYVRVFDYPHNAVSRYKFAVTATNITEASPFIFTNYNGRADRDPQCGYQHLRPDDVEQELLLWEAGRATSAAPAFFRTAKVPNVGTFQDGGLRLNNPVNVGLAEVRQVWSASTKVDVMLSLGTGTTQEATPIPAPPSRGRFKDSFIPRIYRSFMSGMDGEVVWRQLSNHLSTDAKTGHFRLNIPLSEAVSRLDDVRAMEALRNNVHVLKDDDKLLQVKRTLLAACFFFELDDIPQLDSQGFYLCSGTIRVRGDGERILSYLREAKPASADLEFLKGQDFLGILEEEQDTCERCRKFCKHVQFYVRNRAEEINIFLNIGNQNQQRISGFPCSTEDLVHKQRLQLVEDPLPRALCICAPGAVVAPLVIKKRSKSMRFR
;
A
#
# COMPACT_ATOMS: atom_id res chain seq x y z
N MET A 1 27.28 36.84 10.38
CA MET A 1 28.01 35.66 10.88
C MET A 1 29.18 35.34 9.95
N GLN A 2 30.34 35.04 10.52
CA GLN A 2 31.53 34.58 9.79
C GLN A 2 31.48 33.05 9.60
N HIS A 3 31.97 32.57 8.47
CA HIS A 3 32.03 31.13 8.15
C HIS A 3 33.49 30.74 7.88
N PRO A 4 34.22 30.32 8.93
CA PRO A 4 35.64 30.05 8.83
C PRO A 4 35.95 28.89 7.89
N GLY A 5 37.09 28.96 7.21
CA GLY A 5 37.73 27.79 6.59
C GLY A 5 38.78 27.20 7.53
N VAL A 6 38.98 25.89 7.54
CA VAL A 6 39.91 25.19 8.43
C VAL A 6 40.96 24.43 7.62
N GLY A 7 42.21 24.89 7.64
CA GLY A 7 43.35 24.21 7.02
C GLY A 7 44.17 23.42 8.05
N LEU A 8 44.27 22.11 7.92
CA LEU A 8 45.08 21.26 8.77
C LEU A 8 46.39 20.92 8.09
N PHE A 9 47.51 21.12 8.78
CA PHE A 9 48.86 20.95 8.23
C PHE A 9 49.65 19.91 9.05
N VAL A 10 50.09 18.86 8.38
CA VAL A 10 50.76 17.70 8.98
C VAL A 10 52.21 17.63 8.52
N GLY A 11 53.13 17.55 9.46
CA GLY A 11 54.56 17.47 9.18
C GLY A 11 55.37 18.07 10.32
N HIS A 12 56.64 18.34 10.05
CA HIS A 12 57.60 18.85 11.02
C HIS A 12 58.40 20.03 10.46
N LYS A 13 59.46 19.79 9.68
CA LYS A 13 60.44 20.80 9.28
C LYS A 13 59.96 21.62 8.09
N GLU A 14 59.59 20.98 6.99
CA GLU A 14 59.12 21.64 5.78
C GLU A 14 57.77 22.34 6.02
N LYS A 15 56.88 21.70 6.78
CA LYS A 15 55.64 22.33 7.27
C LYS A 15 55.90 23.62 8.05
N LYS A 16 56.83 23.60 9.03
CA LYS A 16 57.17 24.80 9.84
C LYS A 16 57.71 25.93 8.93
N ALA A 17 58.46 25.61 7.88
CA ALA A 17 58.93 26.60 6.90
C ALA A 17 57.77 27.19 6.09
N ALA A 18 56.85 26.36 5.61
CA ALA A 18 55.67 26.80 4.87
C ALA A 18 54.72 27.67 5.71
N LEU A 19 54.41 27.27 6.95
CA LEU A 19 53.51 28.02 7.84
C LEU A 19 54.03 29.43 8.14
N ARG A 20 55.35 29.62 8.29
CA ARG A 20 55.96 30.96 8.45
C ARG A 20 55.75 31.86 7.24
N GLN A 21 55.65 31.29 6.04
CA GLN A 21 55.44 32.03 4.80
C GLN A 21 53.95 32.25 4.51
N PHE A 22 53.09 31.31 4.89
CA PHE A 22 51.65 31.42 4.73
C PHE A 22 51.02 32.41 5.73
N PHE A 23 51.52 32.41 6.97
CA PHE A 23 50.97 33.15 8.11
C PHE A 23 52.06 33.94 8.85
N PRO A 24 52.69 34.95 8.21
CA PRO A 24 53.80 35.70 8.81
C PRO A 24 53.40 36.43 10.11
N GLY A 25 52.13 36.79 10.28
CA GLY A 25 51.61 37.47 11.48
C GLY A 25 51.43 36.58 12.72
N ASN A 26 51.45 35.25 12.58
CA ASN A 26 50.98 34.35 13.64
C ASN A 26 52.06 33.80 14.59
N ASN A 27 53.36 34.08 14.38
CA ASN A 27 54.47 33.63 15.26
C ASN A 27 54.40 32.14 15.72
N ALA A 28 53.80 31.26 14.92
CA ALA A 28 53.38 29.92 15.33
C ALA A 28 54.53 29.00 15.80
N SER A 29 55.78 29.27 15.38
CA SER A 29 56.94 28.40 15.68
C SER A 29 57.64 28.63 17.02
N LYS A 30 57.11 29.48 17.92
CA LYS A 30 57.78 29.84 19.20
C LYS A 30 57.20 29.16 20.46
N ARG A 31 56.15 28.34 20.34
CA ARG A 31 55.47 27.70 21.49
C ARG A 31 55.90 26.23 21.68
N THR A 32 55.73 25.73 22.90
CA THR A 32 56.00 24.33 23.33
C THR A 32 55.38 23.31 22.38
N GLU A 33 56.09 22.20 22.14
CA GLU A 33 55.64 21.15 21.24
C GLU A 33 54.37 20.45 21.77
N THR A 34 53.26 20.64 21.06
CA THR A 34 51.98 19.94 21.27
C THR A 34 51.64 19.14 20.02
N LEU A 35 50.77 18.12 20.17
CA LEU A 35 50.33 17.28 19.05
C LEU A 35 49.61 18.09 17.97
N ALA A 36 48.68 18.97 18.36
CA ALA A 36 47.91 19.83 17.47
C ALA A 36 47.68 21.20 18.12
N SER A 37 47.96 22.28 17.38
CA SER A 37 47.71 23.67 17.80
C SER A 37 46.81 24.38 16.79
N ILE A 38 45.72 24.99 17.27
CA ILE A 38 44.75 25.71 16.43
C ILE A 38 45.03 27.21 16.51
N TYR A 39 45.15 27.85 15.35
CA TYR A 39 45.40 29.28 15.20
C TYR A 39 44.33 29.94 14.34
N VAL A 40 44.09 31.23 14.58
CA VAL A 40 43.31 32.11 13.70
C VAL A 40 44.30 32.93 12.89
N ASP A 41 44.22 32.90 11.56
CA ASP A 41 45.02 33.75 10.69
C ASP A 41 44.67 35.23 10.91
N THR A 42 45.65 35.99 11.38
CA THR A 42 45.47 37.40 11.75
C THR A 42 45.05 38.27 10.56
N ASP A 43 45.46 37.88 9.34
CA ASP A 43 45.17 38.64 8.12
C ASP A 43 43.71 38.51 7.69
N THR A 44 43.05 37.41 8.07
CA THR A 44 41.69 37.08 7.63
C THR A 44 40.65 37.16 8.74
N ILE A 45 41.03 37.55 9.97
CA ILE A 45 40.15 37.58 11.14
C ILE A 45 38.89 38.45 10.94
N SER A 46 39.00 39.55 10.21
CA SER A 46 37.88 40.46 9.89
C SER A 46 37.16 40.10 8.59
N ALA A 47 37.62 39.08 7.86
CA ALA A 47 37.00 38.66 6.61
C ALA A 47 35.66 37.94 6.87
N ARG A 48 34.83 37.85 5.83
CA ARG A 48 33.59 37.04 5.86
C ARG A 48 33.89 35.55 6.10
N HIS A 49 35.05 35.10 5.63
CA HIS A 49 35.55 33.73 5.74
C HIS A 49 36.96 33.73 6.35
N PRO A 50 37.07 33.89 7.68
CA PRO A 50 38.36 33.83 8.35
C PRO A 50 38.99 32.45 8.18
N LEU A 51 40.32 32.38 8.16
CA LEU A 51 41.05 31.12 8.06
C LEU A 51 41.51 30.68 9.46
N LEU A 52 41.09 29.50 9.86
CA LEU A 52 41.67 28.76 10.97
C LEU A 52 42.70 27.79 10.40
N PHE A 53 43.85 27.67 11.04
CA PHE A 53 44.80 26.63 10.69
C PHE A 53 45.24 25.80 11.88
N ILE A 54 45.41 24.51 11.64
CA ILE A 54 45.78 23.53 12.65
C ILE A 54 47.19 23.04 12.31
N ASP A 55 48.12 23.33 13.21
CA ASP A 55 49.51 22.88 13.12
C ASP A 55 49.65 21.54 13.84
N VAL A 56 49.87 20.45 13.09
CA VAL A 56 49.98 19.08 13.60
C VAL A 56 51.40 18.57 13.43
N ASN A 57 51.99 18.08 14.51
CA ASN A 57 53.26 17.33 14.48
C ASN A 57 53.00 15.89 14.93
N PRO A 58 52.93 14.92 13.99
CA PRO A 58 52.57 13.54 14.32
C PRO A 58 53.65 12.81 15.15
N PHE A 59 54.86 13.36 15.24
CA PHE A 59 56.00 12.73 15.94
C PHE A 59 56.13 13.15 17.40
N VAL A 60 55.28 14.04 17.92
CA VAL A 60 55.37 14.50 19.32
C VAL A 60 54.84 13.42 20.24
N GLY A 61 55.73 12.78 21.00
CA GLY A 61 55.35 11.90 22.11
C GLY A 61 54.51 12.62 23.16
N LEU A 62 53.47 11.95 23.69
CA LEU A 62 52.66 12.53 24.75
C LEU A 62 53.51 12.70 26.03
N PRO A 63 53.56 13.90 26.63
CA PRO A 63 54.31 14.09 27.86
C PRO A 63 53.68 13.28 29.01
N PRO A 64 54.49 12.68 29.91
CA PRO A 64 54.00 11.81 30.99
C PRO A 64 53.20 12.55 32.09
N ARG A 65 53.21 13.89 32.12
CA ARG A 65 52.44 14.71 33.07
C ARG A 65 51.88 15.97 32.40
N CYS A 66 50.67 16.35 32.79
CA CYS A 66 50.06 17.63 32.44
C CYS A 66 50.87 18.76 33.11
N MET A 67 51.53 19.61 32.33
CA MET A 67 52.26 20.76 32.88
C MET A 67 51.26 21.84 33.33
N PRO A 68 51.38 22.38 34.56
CA PRO A 68 50.55 23.49 34.98
C PRO A 68 50.90 24.74 34.17
N ALA A 69 49.98 25.17 33.30
CA ALA A 69 50.10 26.42 32.56
C ALA A 69 49.58 27.57 33.43
N THR A 70 50.37 28.64 33.58
CA THR A 70 50.10 29.76 34.49
C THR A 70 49.15 30.83 33.93
N CYS A 71 48.64 30.71 32.69
CA CYS A 71 47.83 31.78 32.07
C CYS A 71 46.57 31.35 31.29
N HIS A 72 46.04 30.13 31.45
CA HIS A 72 44.82 29.68 30.73
C HIS A 72 43.90 28.77 31.56
N GLU A 73 42.61 28.76 31.23
CA GLU A 73 41.60 27.83 31.74
C GLU A 73 41.90 26.40 31.25
N ILE A 74 42.25 25.48 32.16
CA ILE A 74 42.52 24.07 31.83
C ILE A 74 41.26 23.24 32.07
N LYS A 75 40.72 22.63 31.00
CA LYS A 75 39.62 21.65 31.08
C LYS A 75 40.18 20.25 30.86
N THR A 76 40.06 19.40 31.88
CA THR A 76 40.46 18.00 31.81
C THR A 76 39.24 17.12 31.53
N LYS A 77 39.34 16.20 30.57
CA LYS A 77 38.32 15.20 30.25
C LYS A 77 38.94 13.81 30.30
N ARG A 78 38.27 12.87 30.95
CA ARG A 78 38.69 11.47 31.02
C ARG A 78 38.25 10.75 29.76
N ILE A 79 39.11 9.91 29.20
CA ILE A 79 38.77 8.99 28.12
C ILE A 79 38.22 7.71 28.74
N GLU A 80 36.96 7.40 28.47
CA GLU A 80 36.22 6.32 29.12
C GLU A 80 36.51 4.95 28.50
N TRP A 81 36.68 4.89 27.17
CA TRP A 81 37.00 3.66 26.43
C TRP A 81 38.47 3.24 26.52
N ALA A 82 39.36 4.04 27.11
CA ALA A 82 40.78 3.71 27.19
C ALA A 82 41.07 2.43 27.99
N ASN A 83 40.19 2.06 28.92
CA ASN A 83 40.32 0.88 29.77
C ASN A 83 39.30 -0.23 29.44
N SER A 84 38.54 -0.11 28.35
CA SER A 84 37.59 -1.16 27.94
C SER A 84 38.29 -2.22 27.10
N SER A 85 37.71 -3.44 27.06
CA SER A 85 38.15 -4.54 26.18
C SER A 85 38.08 -4.18 24.69
N ASP A 86 37.37 -3.11 24.34
CA ASP A 86 37.14 -2.65 22.97
C ASP A 86 38.13 -1.57 22.50
N SER A 87 39.10 -1.19 23.35
CA SER A 87 40.11 -0.17 23.05
C SER A 87 40.87 -0.51 21.76
N PRO A 88 40.95 0.40 20.77
CA PRO A 88 41.67 0.15 19.53
C PRO A 88 43.17 -0.08 19.78
N HIS A 89 43.81 -0.96 19.01
CA HIS A 89 45.27 -1.15 19.03
C HIS A 89 46.06 0.03 18.40
N ALA A 90 45.40 1.16 18.13
CA ALA A 90 45.96 2.32 17.47
C ALA A 90 46.57 3.33 18.46
N SER A 91 47.53 4.14 18.00
CA SER A 91 48.06 5.25 18.79
C SER A 91 46.94 6.23 19.14
N ILE A 92 46.91 6.66 20.40
CA ILE A 92 45.98 7.69 20.85
C ILE A 92 46.13 9.00 20.06
N GLN A 93 47.33 9.28 19.53
CA GLN A 93 47.59 10.45 18.69
C GLN A 93 46.83 10.35 17.36
N ASP A 94 46.87 9.17 16.72
CA ASP A 94 46.15 8.93 15.47
C ASP A 94 44.65 8.95 15.71
N LEU A 95 44.17 8.34 16.79
CA LEU A 95 42.75 8.39 17.16
C LEU A 95 42.27 9.83 17.40
N LEU A 96 43.06 10.66 18.10
CA LEU A 96 42.74 12.08 18.28
C LEU A 96 42.68 12.82 16.95
N LEU A 97 43.65 12.57 16.05
CA LEU A 97 43.70 13.22 14.75
C LEU A 97 42.53 12.80 13.87
N THR A 98 42.31 11.50 13.68
CA THR A 98 41.29 10.99 12.75
C THR A 98 39.88 11.14 13.27
N ARG A 99 39.66 11.00 14.59
CA ARG A 99 38.31 10.99 15.18
C ARG A 99 37.83 12.33 15.70
N LEU A 100 38.73 13.27 16.03
CA LEU A 100 38.35 14.58 16.58
C LEU A 100 38.78 15.75 15.70
N VAL A 101 40.04 15.79 15.25
CA VAL A 101 40.60 16.98 14.58
C VAL A 101 40.23 17.01 13.09
N LEU A 102 40.44 15.90 12.39
CA LEU A 102 40.21 15.76 10.94
C LEU A 102 38.76 16.08 10.52
N PRO A 103 37.70 15.67 11.25
CA PRO A 103 36.31 16.01 10.91
C PRO A 103 36.00 17.52 10.86
N LEU A 104 36.85 18.34 11.49
CA LEU A 104 36.69 19.80 11.54
C LEU A 104 37.42 20.49 10.39
N ALA A 105 38.34 19.79 9.71
CA ALA A 105 39.13 20.35 8.63
C ALA A 105 38.31 20.49 7.34
N ASP A 106 38.64 21.51 6.55
CA ASP A 106 38.19 21.66 5.17
C ASP A 106 39.25 21.11 4.20
N VAL A 107 40.52 21.38 4.51
CA VAL A 107 41.67 20.96 3.71
C VAL A 107 42.71 20.39 4.64
N VAL A 108 43.22 19.21 4.31
CA VAL A 108 44.33 18.55 5.00
C VAL A 108 45.54 18.60 4.09
N VAL A 109 46.67 19.06 4.62
CA VAL A 109 47.90 19.31 3.89
C VAL A 109 49.02 18.50 4.54
N ILE A 110 49.52 17.48 3.86
CA ILE A 110 50.60 16.61 4.35
C ILE A 110 51.89 16.93 3.61
N PHE A 111 52.95 17.25 4.36
CA PHE A 111 54.29 17.45 3.81
C PHE A 111 55.01 16.10 3.78
N ALA A 112 55.07 15.48 2.61
CA ALA A 112 55.58 14.12 2.39
C ALA A 112 57.00 13.95 2.94
N ASP A 113 57.90 14.90 2.68
CA ASP A 113 59.30 14.80 3.12
C ASP A 113 59.47 14.87 4.64
N ASP A 114 58.48 15.43 5.36
CA ASP A 114 58.46 15.42 6.81
C ASP A 114 57.99 14.08 7.39
N VAL A 115 57.32 13.24 6.59
CA VAL A 115 56.72 11.97 7.05
C VAL A 115 57.33 10.72 6.41
N GLY A 116 58.52 10.84 5.79
CA GLY A 116 59.21 9.71 5.16
C GLY A 116 58.95 9.56 3.65
N GLY A 117 58.57 10.64 2.98
CA GLY A 117 58.26 10.67 1.55
C GLY A 117 56.83 10.20 1.24
N LEU A 118 56.56 9.95 -0.04
CA LEU A 118 55.25 9.43 -0.48
C LEU A 118 54.90 8.05 0.14
N PRO A 119 55.85 7.12 0.37
CA PRO A 119 55.56 5.87 1.09
C PRO A 119 55.07 6.11 2.51
N GLY A 120 55.70 7.03 3.25
CA GLY A 120 55.25 7.37 4.60
C GLY A 120 53.88 8.06 4.63
N VAL A 121 53.52 8.80 3.58
CA VAL A 121 52.14 9.29 3.41
C VAL A 121 51.17 8.13 3.22
N ALA A 122 51.53 7.12 2.44
CA ALA A 122 50.69 5.95 2.22
C ALA A 122 50.44 5.17 3.53
N ASP A 123 51.48 4.94 4.33
CA ASP A 123 51.37 4.26 5.64
C ASP A 123 50.47 5.03 6.61
N LEU A 124 50.60 6.36 6.63
CA LEU A 124 49.78 7.23 7.45
C LEU A 124 48.32 7.22 7.00
N LEU A 125 48.06 7.33 5.69
CA LEU A 125 46.70 7.26 5.14
C LEU A 125 46.07 5.89 5.36
N TRP A 126 46.83 4.80 5.23
CA TRP A 126 46.35 3.45 5.52
C TRP A 126 45.88 3.34 6.97
N THR A 127 46.73 3.75 7.91
CA THR A 127 46.39 3.80 9.34
C THR A 127 45.17 4.66 9.60
N TRP A 128 45.05 5.79 8.91
CA TRP A 128 43.90 6.68 9.11
C TRP A 128 42.61 6.09 8.55
N CYS A 129 42.64 5.53 7.35
CA CYS A 129 41.48 4.93 6.69
C CYS A 129 40.96 3.70 7.43
N ASP A 130 41.85 2.92 8.08
CA ASP A 130 41.46 1.77 8.92
C ASP A 130 40.57 2.17 10.11
N HIS A 131 40.71 3.40 10.62
CA HIS A 131 39.82 3.92 11.67
C HIS A 131 38.39 4.21 11.19
N GLY A 132 38.16 4.27 9.87
CA GLY A 132 36.88 4.59 9.27
C GLY A 132 36.44 6.05 9.44
N SER A 133 35.20 6.34 9.01
CA SER A 133 34.69 7.71 9.05
C SER A 133 34.32 8.17 10.45
N ALA A 134 34.79 9.37 10.79
CA ALA A 134 34.58 9.96 12.10
C ALA A 134 33.33 10.85 12.22
N SER A 135 32.58 11.04 11.13
CA SER A 135 31.43 11.94 11.10
C SER A 135 30.30 11.36 10.26
N THR A 136 29.05 11.66 10.59
CA THR A 136 27.86 11.19 9.86
C THR A 136 27.46 12.10 8.68
N LEU A 137 28.23 13.15 8.42
CA LEU A 137 27.99 14.06 7.30
C LEU A 137 28.28 13.37 5.95
N LEU A 138 27.74 13.96 4.88
CA LEU A 138 27.86 13.43 3.52
C LEU A 138 29.34 13.34 3.05
N PRO A 139 29.73 12.30 2.28
CA PRO A 139 31.09 12.16 1.74
C PRO A 139 31.58 13.39 0.94
N GLN A 140 30.67 14.11 0.29
CA GLN A 140 30.96 15.30 -0.52
C GLN A 140 31.50 16.48 0.32
N VAL A 141 31.22 16.50 1.63
CA VAL A 141 31.67 17.59 2.53
C VAL A 141 32.87 17.19 3.40
N ARG A 142 33.46 16.02 3.13
CA ARG A 142 34.69 15.55 3.77
C ARG A 142 35.89 16.44 3.43
N PRO A 143 36.93 16.48 4.28
CA PRO A 143 38.14 17.24 4.00
C PRO A 143 38.77 16.86 2.66
N ARG A 144 39.39 17.85 2.01
CA ARG A 144 40.18 17.66 0.79
C ARG A 144 41.63 17.42 1.17
N LEU A 145 42.24 16.36 0.68
CA LEU A 145 43.63 16.03 0.96
C LEU A 145 44.58 16.62 -0.10
N VAL A 146 45.64 17.26 0.36
CA VAL A 146 46.75 17.76 -0.45
C VAL A 146 48.05 17.20 0.10
N VAL A 147 48.81 16.51 -0.74
CA VAL A 147 50.13 15.98 -0.41
C VAL A 147 51.17 16.82 -1.12
N ILE A 148 52.18 17.30 -0.40
CA ILE A 148 53.27 18.10 -0.95
C ILE A 148 54.58 17.34 -0.82
N SER A 149 55.31 17.21 -1.92
CA SER A 149 56.64 16.60 -1.96
C SER A 149 57.65 17.54 -2.63
N ALA A 150 58.85 17.68 -2.06
CA ALA A 150 59.96 18.42 -2.66
C ALA A 150 60.77 17.51 -3.59
N GLY A 151 60.81 17.83 -4.88
CA GLY A 151 61.64 17.09 -5.85
C GLY A 151 61.12 17.18 -7.29
N SER A 152 61.96 16.77 -8.24
CA SER A 152 61.55 16.57 -9.63
C SER A 152 60.78 15.25 -9.80
N ASN A 153 59.90 15.19 -10.80
CA ASN A 153 59.06 14.04 -11.12
C ASN A 153 59.90 12.89 -11.71
N THR A 154 60.54 12.08 -10.86
CA THR A 154 61.28 10.86 -11.26
C THR A 154 60.32 9.69 -11.50
N ALA A 155 60.75 8.66 -12.24
CA ALA A 155 59.92 7.48 -12.53
C ALA A 155 59.44 6.75 -11.26
N THR A 156 60.27 6.71 -10.20
CA THR A 156 59.90 6.14 -8.90
C THR A 156 58.81 6.97 -8.21
N ASN A 157 58.90 8.30 -8.25
CA ASN A 157 57.88 9.19 -7.71
C ASN A 157 56.55 9.06 -8.47
N GLN A 158 56.57 8.72 -9.77
CA GLN A 158 55.36 8.48 -10.55
C GLN A 158 54.62 7.22 -10.08
N LEU A 159 55.34 6.11 -9.87
CA LEU A 159 54.75 4.85 -9.39
C LEU A 159 54.13 4.99 -7.99
N GLU A 160 54.81 5.71 -7.10
CA GLU A 160 54.31 6.02 -5.75
C GLU A 160 53.09 6.94 -5.80
N CYS A 161 53.08 7.95 -6.69
CA CYS A 161 51.91 8.79 -6.92
C CYS A 161 50.72 8.00 -7.46
N GLU A 162 50.95 7.04 -8.36
CA GLU A 162 49.91 6.15 -8.89
C GLU A 162 49.32 5.26 -7.79
N SER A 163 50.16 4.72 -6.92
CA SER A 163 49.73 3.91 -5.77
C SER A 163 48.84 4.70 -4.81
N LEU A 164 49.23 5.94 -4.49
CA LEU A 164 48.40 6.84 -3.69
C LEU A 164 47.08 7.16 -4.43
N ARG A 165 47.12 7.48 -5.73
CA ARG A 165 45.89 7.76 -6.50
C ARG A 165 44.94 6.55 -6.54
N ALA A 166 45.47 5.34 -6.60
CA ALA A 166 44.67 4.11 -6.50
C ALA A 166 44.03 3.96 -5.11
N MET A 167 44.74 4.31 -4.04
CA MET A 167 44.16 4.37 -2.69
C MET A 167 43.01 5.39 -2.61
N ALA A 168 43.09 6.52 -3.32
CA ALA A 168 42.05 7.54 -3.30
C ALA A 168 40.71 7.11 -3.92
N THR A 169 40.69 6.02 -4.69
CA THR A 169 39.46 5.44 -5.23
C THR A 169 38.83 4.39 -4.30
N ALA A 170 39.53 3.99 -3.23
CA ALA A 170 39.03 3.00 -2.28
C ALA A 170 37.86 3.56 -1.42
N PRO A 171 36.86 2.74 -1.07
CA PRO A 171 35.73 3.16 -0.23
C PRO A 171 36.16 3.72 1.13
N GLU A 172 37.19 3.15 1.74
CA GLU A 172 37.74 3.54 3.04
C GLU A 172 38.30 4.96 2.99
N PHE A 173 38.97 5.32 1.88
CA PHE A 173 39.46 6.67 1.64
C PHE A 173 38.31 7.66 1.44
N GLN A 174 37.33 7.31 0.61
CA GLN A 174 36.16 8.15 0.33
C GLN A 174 35.28 8.39 1.56
N ALA A 175 35.33 7.49 2.54
CA ALA A 175 34.69 7.66 3.83
C ALA A 175 35.32 8.80 4.66
N MET A 176 36.61 9.09 4.47
CA MET A 176 37.36 10.10 5.21
C MET A 176 37.61 11.40 4.44
N PHE A 177 37.86 11.32 3.13
CA PHE A 177 38.28 12.45 2.30
C PHE A 177 37.42 12.55 1.03
N SER A 178 37.18 13.76 0.56
CA SER A 178 36.38 14.00 -0.66
C SER A 178 37.23 14.01 -1.93
N SER A 179 38.54 14.23 -1.81
CA SER A 179 39.48 14.26 -2.94
C SER A 179 40.91 14.20 -2.44
N MET A 180 41.84 13.73 -3.29
CA MET A 180 43.28 13.86 -3.07
C MET A 180 43.95 14.59 -4.24
N ARG A 181 44.92 15.45 -3.91
CA ARG A 181 45.81 16.10 -4.87
C ARG A 181 47.26 15.97 -4.40
N ILE A 182 48.16 15.63 -5.31
CA ILE A 182 49.59 15.53 -5.04
C ILE A 182 50.29 16.65 -5.80
N GLU A 183 51.10 17.44 -5.10
CA GLU A 183 51.78 18.61 -5.63
C GLU A 183 53.28 18.53 -5.39
N HIS A 184 54.06 18.80 -6.43
CA HIS A 184 55.51 18.81 -6.36
C HIS A 184 56.02 20.25 -6.30
N THR A 185 56.68 20.60 -5.20
CA THR A 185 57.26 21.94 -5.05
C THR A 185 58.65 21.99 -5.68
N ALA A 186 58.81 22.75 -6.76
CA ALA A 186 60.12 23.14 -7.27
C ALA A 186 60.71 24.22 -6.36
N ARG A 187 61.88 23.99 -5.75
CA ARG A 187 62.58 25.01 -4.97
C ARG A 187 63.05 26.12 -5.93
N ALA A 188 62.41 27.29 -5.87
CA ALA A 188 62.79 28.46 -6.64
C ALA A 188 63.84 29.28 -5.86
N GLY A 189 64.65 30.10 -6.55
CA GLY A 189 65.74 30.89 -5.96
C GLY A 189 65.36 31.90 -4.86
N SER A 190 64.06 32.07 -4.55
CA SER A 190 63.59 32.81 -3.37
C SER A 190 62.44 32.09 -2.65
N ASN A 191 62.33 32.29 -1.34
CA ASN A 191 61.22 31.77 -0.53
C ASN A 191 59.87 32.25 -1.07
N ARG A 192 59.75 33.53 -1.45
CA ARG A 192 58.50 34.08 -1.98
C ARG A 192 58.06 33.38 -3.27
N ALA A 193 58.98 33.11 -4.19
CA ALA A 193 58.68 32.40 -5.43
C ALA A 193 58.28 30.93 -5.18
N THR A 194 58.86 30.29 -4.14
CA THR A 194 58.56 28.89 -3.79
C THR A 194 57.17 28.72 -3.15
N TYR A 195 56.76 29.61 -2.24
CA TYR A 195 55.54 29.43 -1.44
C TYR A 195 54.29 30.15 -1.98
N THR A 196 54.43 31.10 -2.91
CA THR A 196 53.27 31.84 -3.47
C THR A 196 52.28 30.92 -4.22
N PRO A 197 52.71 30.02 -5.13
CA PRO A 197 51.80 29.10 -5.81
C PRO A 197 51.07 28.17 -4.84
N MET A 198 51.78 27.74 -3.80
CA MET A 198 51.28 26.86 -2.75
C MET A 198 50.19 27.54 -1.89
N ARG A 199 50.39 28.83 -1.56
CA ARG A 199 49.38 29.65 -0.88
C ARG A 199 48.13 29.84 -1.74
N GLN A 200 48.30 30.01 -3.05
CA GLN A 200 47.17 30.11 -3.97
C GLN A 200 46.40 28.79 -4.07
N MET A 201 47.09 27.67 -4.26
CA MET A 201 46.49 26.34 -4.28
C MET A 201 45.68 26.06 -3.00
N MET A 202 46.22 26.41 -1.82
CA MET A 202 45.50 26.26 -0.56
C MET A 202 44.18 27.06 -0.55
N ARG A 203 44.21 28.31 -1.01
CA ARG A 203 43.00 29.15 -1.12
C ARG A 203 41.98 28.53 -2.07
N ASP A 204 42.43 27.98 -3.19
CA ASP A 204 41.56 27.33 -4.17
C ASP A 204 40.91 26.06 -3.58
N GLN A 205 41.68 25.24 -2.85
CA GLN A 205 41.13 24.05 -2.17
C GLN A 205 40.13 24.43 -1.07
N LEU A 206 40.40 25.48 -0.30
CA LEU A 206 39.45 26.00 0.70
C LEU A 206 38.18 26.55 0.03
N ALA A 207 38.31 27.21 -1.12
CA ALA A 207 37.16 27.70 -1.88
C ALA A 207 36.30 26.54 -2.39
N HIS A 208 36.91 25.46 -2.91
CA HIS A 208 36.19 24.25 -3.32
C HIS A 208 35.50 23.56 -2.13
N ALA A 209 36.18 23.38 -1.00
CA ALA A 209 35.59 22.80 0.20
C ALA A 209 34.39 23.63 0.69
N ARG A 210 34.52 24.96 0.68
CA ARG A 210 33.42 25.88 1.02
C ARG A 210 32.24 25.74 0.07
N ALA A 211 32.49 25.70 -1.24
CA ALA A 211 31.44 25.54 -2.24
C ALA A 211 30.68 24.21 -2.06
N ALA A 212 31.39 23.11 -1.80
CA ALA A 212 30.81 21.81 -1.52
C ALA A 212 29.95 21.84 -0.23
N LYS A 213 30.46 22.43 0.86
CA LYS A 213 29.70 22.60 2.11
C LYS A 213 28.48 23.50 1.91
N GLN A 214 28.55 24.54 1.10
CA GLN A 214 27.41 25.41 0.81
C GLN A 214 26.33 24.70 -0.01
N ALA A 215 26.73 23.96 -1.05
CA ALA A 215 25.81 23.19 -1.90
C ALA A 215 25.01 22.14 -1.11
N HIS A 216 25.62 21.56 -0.08
CA HIS A 216 25.00 20.55 0.78
C HIS A 216 24.50 21.11 2.12
N MET A 217 24.42 22.44 2.27
CA MET A 217 23.95 23.11 3.49
C MET A 217 24.66 22.64 4.77
N CYS A 218 25.98 22.40 4.70
CA CYS A 218 26.87 22.00 5.80
C CYS A 218 27.96 23.06 6.08
N LEU A 219 27.76 24.30 5.63
CA LEU A 219 28.69 25.40 5.90
C LEU A 219 28.47 25.97 7.30
N PHE A 220 29.26 25.52 8.26
CA PHE A 220 29.15 25.94 9.66
C PHE A 220 29.68 27.37 9.88
N SER A 221 28.98 28.13 10.72
CA SER A 221 29.45 29.43 11.20
C SER A 221 30.53 29.25 12.28
N ALA A 222 31.23 30.34 12.63
CA ALA A 222 32.16 30.31 13.77
C ALA A 222 31.47 29.90 15.09
N GLN A 223 30.21 30.31 15.29
CA GLN A 223 29.41 29.91 16.45
C GLN A 223 29.08 28.42 16.42
N HIS A 224 28.72 27.88 15.25
CA HIS A 224 28.49 26.44 15.06
C HIS A 224 29.74 25.63 15.38
N LEU A 225 30.92 26.04 14.92
CA LEU A 225 32.18 25.33 15.24
C LEU A 225 32.55 25.41 16.72
N ALA A 226 32.38 26.58 17.34
CA ALA A 226 32.60 26.75 18.78
C ALA A 226 31.66 25.87 19.62
N TRP A 227 30.46 25.58 19.12
CA TRP A 227 29.52 24.63 19.72
C TRP A 227 29.88 23.17 19.47
N LEU A 228 30.20 22.81 18.22
CA LEU A 228 30.49 21.44 17.82
C LEU A 228 31.75 20.89 18.50
N PHE A 229 32.80 21.69 18.64
CA PHE A 229 34.09 21.18 19.09
C PHE A 229 34.06 20.57 20.51
N PRO A 230 33.52 21.24 21.55
CA PRO A 230 33.39 20.63 22.88
C PRO A 230 32.52 19.37 22.91
N HIS A 231 31.49 19.31 22.07
CA HIS A 231 30.60 18.15 21.96
C HIS A 231 31.28 16.98 21.23
N ALA A 232 32.01 17.26 20.15
CA ALA A 232 32.84 16.28 19.46
C ALA A 232 33.92 15.72 20.38
N LEU A 233 34.56 16.57 21.20
CA LEU A 233 35.52 16.14 22.22
C LEU A 233 34.85 15.27 23.28
N GLY A 234 33.68 15.65 23.78
CA GLY A 234 32.91 14.86 24.74
C GLY A 234 32.48 13.50 24.17
N HIS A 235 32.04 13.48 22.91
CA HIS A 235 31.74 12.26 22.17
C HIS A 235 32.98 11.39 22.05
N PHE A 236 34.10 11.95 21.55
CA PHE A 236 35.37 11.25 21.44
C PHE A 236 35.79 10.63 22.77
N CYS A 237 35.62 11.29 23.91
CA CYS A 237 35.95 10.73 25.22
C CYS A 237 35.08 9.52 25.61
N ARG A 238 33.83 9.45 25.14
CA ARG A 238 32.88 8.36 25.45
C ARG A 238 32.96 7.20 24.46
N SER A 239 33.09 7.50 23.16
CA SER A 239 33.08 6.54 22.06
C SER A 239 34.10 6.91 20.99
N VAL A 240 34.94 5.93 20.62
CA VAL A 240 35.99 6.11 19.60
C VAL A 240 35.64 5.46 18.26
N ARG A 241 34.71 4.49 18.24
CA ARG A 241 34.31 3.79 17.01
C ARG A 241 33.14 4.48 16.33
N GLU A 242 32.17 5.00 17.07
CA GLU A 242 30.96 5.59 16.50
C GLU A 242 31.21 6.97 15.87
N PRO A 243 30.73 7.24 14.65
CA PRO A 243 30.91 8.55 14.01
C PRO A 243 30.17 9.65 14.78
N PHE A 244 30.79 10.84 14.91
CA PHE A 244 30.16 11.98 15.55
C PHE A 244 29.03 12.54 14.69
N ASP A 245 27.84 12.67 15.29
CA ASP A 245 26.65 13.18 14.62
C ASP A 245 26.43 14.67 14.89
N ALA A 246 26.93 15.50 13.96
CA ALA A 246 26.74 16.95 14.03
C ALA A 246 25.25 17.36 13.97
N PHE A 247 24.40 16.61 13.25
CA PHE A 247 22.97 16.91 13.17
C PHE A 247 22.27 16.64 14.49
N ALA A 248 22.49 15.47 15.09
CA ALA A 248 21.96 15.16 16.43
C ALA A 248 22.45 16.16 17.49
N CYS A 249 23.72 16.56 17.43
CA CYS A 249 24.31 17.53 18.35
C CYS A 249 23.58 18.88 18.36
N PHE A 250 23.17 19.40 17.20
CA PHE A 250 22.40 20.65 17.13
C PHE A 250 20.93 20.49 17.56
N ARG A 251 20.40 19.26 17.60
CA ARG A 251 19.02 18.97 18.01
C ARG A 251 18.86 18.73 19.50
N GLU A 252 19.86 18.14 20.16
CA GLU A 252 19.83 17.96 21.64
C GLU A 252 19.75 19.30 22.38
N HIS A 253 20.14 20.39 21.71
CA HIS A 253 19.93 21.75 22.18
C HIS A 253 18.55 22.28 21.74
N GLY A 254 17.46 21.83 22.37
CA GLY A 254 16.17 22.51 22.18
C GLY A 254 14.90 21.76 22.54
N HIS A 255 14.67 20.55 22.06
CA HIS A 255 13.45 19.77 22.36
C HIS A 255 13.58 18.36 21.77
N ARG A 256 13.14 17.34 22.51
CA ARG A 256 12.76 16.05 21.93
C ARG A 256 11.24 15.94 22.11
N PRO A 257 10.41 16.27 21.11
CA PRO A 257 9.01 15.89 21.18
C PRO A 257 8.96 14.37 21.00
N SER A 258 8.84 13.66 22.11
CA SER A 258 8.67 12.19 22.12
C SER A 258 7.37 11.75 21.45
N ASP A 259 6.51 12.70 21.11
CA ASP A 259 5.13 12.52 20.67
C ASP A 259 4.82 13.18 19.30
N LEU A 260 5.78 13.82 18.62
CA LEU A 260 5.49 14.45 17.31
C LEU A 260 4.87 13.44 16.33
N LEU A 261 5.43 12.24 16.26
CA LEU A 261 4.93 11.18 15.40
C LEU A 261 3.55 10.68 15.83
N GLN A 262 3.28 10.67 17.14
CA GLN A 262 1.95 10.39 17.70
C GLN A 262 0.95 11.50 17.34
N HIS A 263 1.35 12.78 17.40
CA HIS A 263 0.54 13.91 16.95
C HIS A 263 0.32 13.91 15.45
N VAL A 264 1.32 13.50 14.66
CA VAL A 264 1.16 13.30 13.22
C VAL A 264 0.16 12.18 12.96
N HIS A 265 0.21 11.08 13.73
CA HIS A 265 -0.79 10.01 13.64
C HIS A 265 -2.19 10.53 13.94
N VAL A 266 -2.38 11.18 15.08
CA VAL A 266 -3.68 11.77 15.46
C VAL A 266 -4.14 12.81 14.44
N PHE A 267 -3.23 13.65 13.94
CA PHE A 267 -3.57 14.68 12.94
C PHE A 267 -3.94 14.06 11.60
N VAL A 268 -3.22 13.03 11.15
CA VAL A 268 -3.56 12.27 9.95
C VAL A 268 -4.91 11.59 10.14
N ASP A 269 -5.17 10.95 11.28
CA ASP A 269 -6.48 10.35 11.61
C ASP A 269 -7.61 11.40 11.61
N MET A 270 -7.39 12.56 12.24
CA MET A 270 -8.37 13.67 12.23
C MET A 270 -8.56 14.26 10.83
N ALA A 271 -7.50 14.35 10.03
CA ALA A 271 -7.58 14.79 8.64
C ALA A 271 -8.30 13.76 7.75
N MET A 272 -8.10 12.46 8.04
CA MET A 272 -8.84 11.34 7.45
C MET A 272 -10.32 11.42 7.81
N GLU A 273 -10.64 11.76 9.05
CA GLU A 273 -12.02 11.97 9.53
C GLU A 273 -12.70 13.15 8.83
N ARG A 274 -11.95 14.23 8.57
CA ARG A 274 -12.46 15.49 8.00
C ARG A 274 -12.30 15.63 6.48
N GLN A 275 -11.82 14.58 5.78
CA GLN A 275 -11.63 14.57 4.32
C GLN A 275 -10.79 15.76 3.79
N LEU A 276 -9.73 16.15 4.52
CA LEU A 276 -8.85 17.23 4.09
C LEU A 276 -8.07 16.84 2.84
N HIS A 277 -7.99 17.71 1.84
CA HIS A 277 -7.20 17.45 0.62
C HIS A 277 -5.72 17.15 0.97
N PHE A 278 -5.12 16.21 0.23
CA PHE A 278 -3.74 15.78 0.51
C PHE A 278 -2.75 16.94 0.52
N ASP A 279 -2.86 17.89 -0.41
CA ASP A 279 -1.92 19.02 -0.47
C ASP A 279 -1.95 19.87 0.81
N THR A 280 -3.12 20.00 1.44
CA THR A 280 -3.28 20.71 2.72
C THR A 280 -2.64 19.92 3.85
N LEU A 281 -2.92 18.62 3.92
CA LEU A 281 -2.31 17.71 4.90
C LEU A 281 -0.78 17.72 4.78
N ALA A 282 -0.27 17.50 3.56
CA ALA A 282 1.15 17.45 3.25
C ALA A 282 1.84 18.79 3.56
N SER A 283 1.20 19.92 3.28
CA SER A 283 1.76 21.25 3.59
C SER A 283 1.85 21.51 5.10
N VAL A 284 0.83 21.12 5.87
CA VAL A 284 0.85 21.25 7.34
C VAL A 284 1.88 20.30 7.95
N LEU A 285 1.95 19.06 7.49
CA LEU A 285 2.95 18.10 7.96
C LEU A 285 4.37 18.56 7.61
N ALA A 286 4.62 18.98 6.37
CA ALA A 286 5.93 19.46 5.93
C ALA A 286 6.35 20.70 6.71
N SER A 287 5.45 21.67 6.93
CA SER A 287 5.76 22.86 7.73
C SER A 287 6.02 22.53 9.21
N SER A 288 5.26 21.61 9.81
CA SER A 288 5.46 21.16 11.20
C SER A 288 6.80 20.44 11.38
N ILE A 289 7.14 19.53 10.45
CA ILE A 289 8.43 18.84 10.41
C ILE A 289 9.57 19.85 10.25
N LEU A 290 9.44 20.83 9.35
CA LEU A 290 10.45 21.86 9.15
C LEU A 290 10.63 22.75 10.39
N MET A 291 9.57 23.14 11.08
CA MET A 291 9.70 23.93 12.32
C MET A 291 10.37 23.15 13.44
N GLU A 292 10.03 21.87 13.59
CA GLU A 292 10.60 21.02 14.63
C GLU A 292 12.06 20.64 14.31
N ALA A 293 12.38 20.44 13.04
CA ALA A 293 13.71 20.07 12.58
C ALA A 293 14.80 21.14 12.83
N TYR A 294 14.42 22.42 12.96
CA TYR A 294 15.36 23.54 13.08
C TYR A 294 15.02 24.44 14.27
N PRO A 295 15.34 24.03 15.51
CA PRO A 295 15.14 24.88 16.67
C PRO A 295 16.00 26.16 16.60
N PRO A 296 15.62 27.24 17.30
CA PRO A 296 16.37 28.50 17.27
C PRO A 296 17.85 28.30 17.61
N GLY A 297 18.76 28.75 16.73
CA GLY A 297 20.20 28.62 16.92
C GLY A 297 20.82 27.33 16.37
N ALA A 298 20.00 26.36 15.92
CA ALA A 298 20.51 25.17 15.24
C ALA A 298 21.00 25.48 13.83
N HIS A 299 21.96 24.69 13.35
CA HIS A 299 22.43 24.77 11.97
C HIS A 299 21.34 24.29 11.00
N ARG A 300 21.14 25.04 9.91
CA ARG A 300 20.15 24.71 8.87
C ARG A 300 20.73 23.73 7.86
N PHE A 301 20.59 22.44 8.15
CA PHE A 301 20.88 21.35 7.22
C PHE A 301 19.89 21.32 6.03
N ALA A 302 20.18 20.50 5.02
CA ALA A 302 19.27 20.30 3.89
C ALA A 302 17.98 19.58 4.34
N PRO A 303 16.78 20.08 3.99
CA PRO A 303 15.52 19.44 4.38
C PRO A 303 15.41 17.96 4.00
N SER A 304 15.92 17.58 2.82
CA SER A 304 15.94 16.18 2.38
C SER A 304 16.79 15.31 3.31
N TYR A 305 18.02 15.75 3.63
CA TYR A 305 18.91 15.04 4.56
C TYR A 305 18.25 14.85 5.93
N VAL A 306 17.59 15.89 6.45
CA VAL A 306 16.89 15.83 7.74
C VAL A 306 15.69 14.89 7.68
N PHE A 307 14.91 14.95 6.60
CA PHE A 307 13.76 14.09 6.38
C PHE A 307 14.14 12.61 6.34
N GLU A 308 15.11 12.26 5.50
CA GLU A 308 15.58 10.89 5.29
C GLU A 308 16.11 10.26 6.57
N ARG A 309 16.79 11.04 7.39
CA ARG A 309 17.46 10.54 8.59
C ARG A 309 16.56 10.43 9.82
N THR A 310 15.47 11.21 9.87
CA THR A 310 14.68 11.38 11.10
C THR A 310 13.23 10.96 10.96
N TYR A 311 12.59 11.19 9.80
CA TYR A 311 11.14 11.03 9.67
C TYR A 311 10.71 10.02 8.62
N ARG A 312 11.56 9.70 7.63
CA ARG A 312 11.22 8.84 6.48
C ARG A 312 10.62 7.51 6.92
N ASP A 313 11.33 6.72 7.72
CA ASP A 313 10.91 5.35 8.04
C ASP A 313 9.62 5.30 8.87
N GLU A 314 9.46 6.25 9.81
CA GLU A 314 8.27 6.33 10.64
C GLU A 314 7.05 6.80 9.84
N LEU A 315 7.20 7.83 9.01
CA LEU A 315 6.13 8.32 8.14
C LEU A 315 5.78 7.28 7.07
N HIS A 316 6.76 6.55 6.54
CA HIS A 316 6.48 5.43 5.65
C HIS A 316 5.73 4.30 6.35
N ARG A 317 6.04 3.99 7.61
CA ARG A 317 5.24 3.04 8.41
C ARG A 317 3.83 3.57 8.66
N LEU A 318 3.68 4.84 9.02
CA LEU A 318 2.40 5.48 9.30
C LEU A 318 1.50 5.55 8.06
N PHE A 319 2.01 6.09 6.95
CA PHE A 319 1.29 6.13 5.68
C PHE A 319 1.18 4.76 5.04
N GLY A 320 2.15 3.87 5.23
CA GLY A 320 2.09 2.47 4.83
C GLY A 320 0.96 1.74 5.53
N ASN A 321 0.78 1.93 6.84
CA ASN A 321 -0.36 1.42 7.58
C ASN A 321 -1.67 2.12 7.17
N ALA A 322 -1.63 3.40 6.79
CA ALA A 322 -2.81 4.10 6.26
C ALA A 322 -3.16 3.73 4.79
N TYR A 323 -2.21 3.19 4.01
CA TYR A 323 -2.33 2.78 2.60
C TYR A 323 -2.47 1.26 2.41
N LEU A 324 -2.00 0.46 3.36
CA LEU A 324 -1.93 -1.01 3.31
C LEU A 324 -2.35 -1.69 4.63
N GLY A 325 -2.45 -0.95 5.75
CA GLY A 325 -2.55 -1.53 7.09
C GLY A 325 -3.97 -1.75 7.61
N ASP A 326 -4.14 -2.93 8.20
CA ASP A 326 -5.25 -3.38 9.04
C ASP A 326 -6.62 -3.36 8.40
N GLY A 327 -6.67 -3.41 7.06
CA GLY A 327 -7.85 -3.62 6.26
C GLY A 327 -9.08 -2.78 6.64
N LYS A 328 -8.94 -1.74 7.47
CA LYS A 328 -10.03 -0.85 7.85
C LYS A 328 -10.22 0.20 6.77
N GLY A 329 -10.83 -0.19 5.64
CA GLY A 329 -11.37 0.76 4.65
C GLY A 329 -10.33 1.58 3.87
N VAL A 330 -9.07 1.14 3.90
CA VAL A 330 -7.88 1.84 3.41
C VAL A 330 -7.91 2.14 1.90
N ALA A 331 -8.56 1.32 1.08
CA ALA A 331 -8.68 1.62 -0.35
C ALA A 331 -9.54 2.87 -0.60
N ALA A 332 -10.65 3.05 0.12
CA ALA A 332 -11.56 4.18 -0.08
C ALA A 332 -10.88 5.53 0.24
N PHE A 333 -10.04 5.57 1.27
CA PHE A 333 -9.28 6.75 1.69
C PHE A 333 -8.30 7.22 0.61
N GLY A 334 -7.57 6.27 0.01
CA GLY A 334 -6.70 6.54 -1.14
C GLY A 334 -7.41 7.26 -2.28
N PHE A 335 -8.63 6.81 -2.58
CA PHE A 335 -9.39 7.36 -3.70
C PHE A 335 -10.02 8.73 -3.38
N HIS A 336 -10.45 8.98 -2.14
CA HIS A 336 -10.98 10.29 -1.75
C HIS A 336 -9.88 11.37 -1.68
N MET A 337 -8.66 10.98 -1.30
CA MET A 337 -7.54 11.92 -1.10
C MET A 337 -6.79 12.28 -2.39
N TRP A 338 -6.63 11.32 -3.30
CA TRP A 338 -5.80 11.46 -4.50
C TRP A 338 -6.57 11.22 -5.82
N GLY A 339 -7.82 10.74 -5.75
CA GLY A 339 -8.64 10.45 -6.91
C GLY A 339 -9.49 11.63 -7.34
N GLU A 340 -9.52 11.89 -8.65
CA GLU A 340 -10.48 12.81 -9.26
C GLU A 340 -11.87 12.18 -9.22
N ALA A 341 -12.85 12.85 -8.60
CA ALA A 341 -14.23 12.38 -8.58
C ALA A 341 -14.80 12.31 -10.00
N ILE A 342 -15.50 11.22 -10.32
CA ILE A 342 -16.20 11.05 -11.59
C ILE A 342 -17.57 11.72 -11.44
N LEU A 343 -17.81 12.77 -12.22
CA LEU A 343 -18.99 13.63 -12.09
C LEU A 343 -20.32 12.88 -12.26
N GLU A 344 -20.37 11.88 -13.13
CA GLU A 344 -21.59 11.14 -13.51
C GLU A 344 -21.89 9.92 -12.62
N ARG A 345 -20.97 9.53 -11.73
CA ARG A 345 -21.09 8.30 -10.92
C ARG A 345 -20.96 8.61 -9.43
N GLU A 346 -21.87 8.08 -8.63
CA GLU A 346 -21.72 8.14 -7.17
C GLU A 346 -20.54 7.27 -6.71
N HIS A 347 -19.72 7.83 -5.82
CA HIS A 347 -18.51 7.19 -5.27
C HIS A 347 -17.57 6.58 -6.34
N GLY A 348 -17.49 7.21 -7.52
CA GLY A 348 -16.52 6.90 -8.57
C GLY A 348 -15.32 7.83 -8.51
N TYR A 349 -14.11 7.27 -8.55
CA TYR A 349 -12.86 8.01 -8.47
C TYR A 349 -11.88 7.56 -9.55
N ARG A 350 -11.10 8.49 -10.08
CA ARG A 350 -10.03 8.23 -11.03
C ARG A 350 -8.70 8.67 -10.45
N LEU A 351 -7.83 7.72 -10.17
CA LEU A 351 -6.42 7.98 -9.90
C LEU A 351 -5.67 8.03 -11.23
N ARG A 352 -4.83 9.05 -11.42
CA ARG A 352 -3.92 9.15 -12.58
C ARG A 352 -2.47 8.76 -12.24
N ARG A 353 -2.16 8.62 -10.95
CA ARG A 353 -0.85 8.24 -10.43
C ARG A 353 -1.04 7.34 -9.22
N CYS A 354 -0.07 6.45 -8.98
CA CYS A 354 -0.03 5.66 -7.76
C CYS A 354 0.24 6.60 -6.58
N GLY A 355 -0.58 6.55 -5.54
CA GLY A 355 -0.43 7.43 -4.39
C GLY A 355 0.81 7.14 -3.51
N LEU A 356 1.40 5.95 -3.63
CA LEU A 356 2.63 5.55 -2.93
C LEU A 356 3.91 5.93 -3.69
N CYS A 357 4.04 5.50 -4.95
CA CYS A 357 5.27 5.67 -5.73
C CYS A 357 5.19 6.80 -6.78
N LEU A 358 4.04 7.45 -6.90
CA LEU A 358 3.75 8.57 -7.82
C LEU A 358 3.92 8.25 -9.31
N LYS A 359 4.20 7.00 -9.67
CA LYS A 359 4.29 6.56 -11.07
C LYS A 359 2.95 6.78 -11.79
N PRO A 360 2.96 7.20 -13.07
CA PRO A 360 1.74 7.33 -13.87
C PRO A 360 0.99 6.02 -13.96
N ALA A 361 -0.29 6.06 -13.61
CA ALA A 361 -1.05 4.88 -13.26
C ALA A 361 -2.53 5.28 -13.27
N THR A 362 -3.27 4.94 -14.34
CA THR A 362 -4.71 5.21 -14.40
C THR A 362 -5.46 4.06 -13.74
N LEU A 363 -6.12 4.32 -12.62
CA LEU A 363 -7.03 3.39 -11.96
C LEU A 363 -8.37 4.08 -11.71
N THR A 364 -9.42 3.48 -12.26
CA THR A 364 -10.79 3.89 -11.95
C THR A 364 -11.34 2.97 -10.88
N VAL A 365 -11.87 3.54 -9.79
CA VAL A 365 -12.48 2.77 -8.72
C VAL A 365 -13.91 3.22 -8.49
N PHE A 366 -14.80 2.24 -8.37
CA PHE A 366 -16.17 2.45 -7.93
C PHE A 366 -16.34 1.82 -6.56
N LEU A 367 -16.65 2.66 -5.57
CA LEU A 367 -16.86 2.22 -4.20
C LEU A 367 -18.35 2.04 -3.91
N LYS A 368 -18.67 1.11 -3.02
CA LYS A 368 -20.01 1.00 -2.46
C LYS A 368 -20.29 2.25 -1.59
N PRO A 369 -21.44 2.92 -1.75
CA PRO A 369 -21.85 3.99 -0.86
C PRO A 369 -21.84 3.54 0.61
N PRO A 370 -21.54 4.43 1.59
CA PRO A 370 -21.40 4.05 2.99
C PRO A 370 -22.72 3.58 3.62
N THR A 371 -23.85 4.17 3.22
CA THR A 371 -25.18 3.85 3.76
C THR A 371 -25.84 2.68 3.06
N ALA A 372 -25.44 2.35 1.82
CA ALA A 372 -25.93 1.20 1.06
C ALA A 372 -25.48 -0.13 1.69
N GLY A 373 -26.31 -1.17 1.58
CA GLY A 373 -25.91 -2.56 1.86
C GLY A 373 -25.24 -3.23 0.65
N VAL A 374 -24.85 -4.48 0.85
CA VAL A 374 -24.07 -5.27 -0.13
C VAL A 374 -24.98 -6.22 -0.89
N ARG A 375 -24.75 -6.31 -2.21
CA ARG A 375 -25.44 -7.25 -3.10
C ARG A 375 -24.47 -8.36 -3.49
N VAL A 376 -24.81 -9.60 -3.15
CA VAL A 376 -23.98 -10.78 -3.31
C VAL A 376 -24.60 -11.74 -4.32
N ILE A 377 -23.77 -12.29 -5.20
CA ILE A 377 -24.14 -13.43 -6.05
C ILE A 377 -23.27 -14.63 -5.69
N SER A 378 -23.90 -15.80 -5.57
CA SER A 378 -23.25 -17.08 -5.32
C SER A 378 -23.62 -18.06 -6.42
N ILE A 379 -22.64 -18.69 -7.05
CA ILE A 379 -22.84 -19.59 -8.19
C ILE A 379 -22.25 -20.96 -7.87
N ASP A 380 -23.10 -21.97 -7.84
CA ASP A 380 -22.73 -23.35 -7.51
C ASP A 380 -21.81 -24.00 -8.54
N GLY A 381 -21.06 -25.01 -8.10
CA GLY A 381 -20.34 -25.92 -8.99
C GLY A 381 -21.25 -27.00 -9.60
N GLY A 382 -20.92 -27.43 -10.83
CA GLY A 382 -21.75 -28.42 -11.51
C GLY A 382 -21.30 -28.87 -12.90
N GLY A 383 -20.04 -28.67 -13.31
CA GLY A 383 -19.56 -29.04 -14.64
C GLY A 383 -20.35 -28.37 -15.76
N VAL A 384 -20.74 -29.12 -16.80
CA VAL A 384 -21.56 -28.62 -17.93
C VAL A 384 -22.88 -27.98 -17.50
N ARG A 385 -23.39 -28.32 -16.31
CA ARG A 385 -24.62 -27.75 -15.74
C ARG A 385 -24.49 -26.28 -15.37
N GLY A 386 -23.29 -25.69 -15.44
CA GLY A 386 -23.08 -24.24 -15.34
C GLY A 386 -23.86 -23.42 -16.38
N VAL A 387 -24.42 -24.03 -17.42
CA VAL A 387 -25.39 -23.35 -18.31
C VAL A 387 -26.67 -22.92 -17.60
N VAL A 388 -27.08 -23.60 -16.52
CA VAL A 388 -28.29 -23.27 -15.74
C VAL A 388 -28.19 -21.88 -15.10
N PRO A 389 -27.16 -21.56 -14.29
CA PRO A 389 -27.03 -20.22 -13.72
C PRO A 389 -26.84 -19.14 -14.79
N LEU A 390 -26.14 -19.44 -15.90
CA LEU A 390 -26.01 -18.50 -17.02
C LEU A 390 -27.35 -18.16 -17.66
N GLU A 391 -28.22 -19.16 -17.88
CA GLU A 391 -29.55 -18.95 -18.45
C GLU A 391 -30.47 -18.15 -17.51
N PHE A 392 -30.39 -18.36 -16.19
CA PHE A 392 -31.08 -17.49 -15.23
C PHE A 392 -30.59 -16.05 -15.29
N LEU A 393 -29.27 -15.83 -15.35
CA LEU A 393 -28.70 -14.50 -15.51
C LEU A 393 -29.12 -13.85 -16.83
N ARG A 394 -29.28 -14.64 -17.90
CA ARG A 394 -29.76 -14.17 -19.21
C ARG A 394 -31.18 -13.63 -19.12
N PHE A 395 -32.08 -14.37 -18.47
CA PHE A 395 -33.44 -13.91 -18.27
C PHE A 395 -33.51 -12.65 -17.41
N LEU A 396 -32.75 -12.59 -16.32
CA LEU A 396 -32.67 -11.39 -15.50
C LEU A 396 -32.16 -10.20 -16.33
N GLN A 397 -31.05 -10.34 -17.05
CA GLN A 397 -30.47 -9.28 -17.88
C GLN A 397 -31.45 -8.79 -18.95
N ASN A 398 -32.04 -9.71 -19.71
CA ASN A 398 -32.99 -9.36 -20.77
C ASN A 398 -34.26 -8.70 -20.21
N SER A 399 -34.64 -9.02 -18.97
CA SER A 399 -35.79 -8.40 -18.32
C SER A 399 -35.54 -6.94 -17.89
N PHE A 400 -34.27 -6.53 -17.75
CA PHE A 400 -33.90 -5.15 -17.43
C PHE A 400 -33.71 -4.27 -18.68
N GLY A 401 -33.45 -4.88 -19.83
CA GLY A 401 -33.32 -4.20 -21.12
C GLY A 401 -32.09 -4.62 -21.91
N SER A 402 -32.03 -4.25 -23.19
CA SER A 402 -30.97 -4.68 -24.12
C SER A 402 -29.57 -4.18 -23.72
N ASP A 403 -29.50 -3.02 -23.07
CA ASP A 403 -28.25 -2.38 -22.65
C ASP A 403 -27.85 -2.74 -21.20
N CYS A 404 -28.54 -3.71 -20.59
CA CYS A 404 -28.27 -4.16 -19.23
C CYS A 404 -26.95 -4.94 -19.11
N THR A 405 -26.14 -4.57 -18.13
CA THR A 405 -24.98 -5.35 -17.69
C THR A 405 -25.27 -5.95 -16.32
N ILE A 406 -25.58 -7.26 -16.27
CA ILE A 406 -26.06 -7.92 -15.04
C ILE A 406 -25.08 -7.79 -13.86
N GLN A 407 -23.78 -7.65 -14.13
CA GLN A 407 -22.76 -7.47 -13.10
C GLN A 407 -22.95 -6.20 -12.27
N GLU A 408 -23.56 -5.14 -12.82
CA GLU A 408 -23.76 -3.86 -12.11
C GLU A 408 -24.68 -3.99 -10.88
N PHE A 409 -25.43 -5.09 -10.80
CA PHE A 409 -26.31 -5.40 -9.68
C PHE A 409 -25.61 -6.10 -8.51
N PHE A 410 -24.32 -6.44 -8.62
CA PHE A 410 -23.59 -7.17 -7.59
C PHE A 410 -22.28 -6.48 -7.21
N ASP A 411 -21.93 -6.59 -5.93
CA ASP A 411 -20.69 -6.04 -5.38
C ASP A 411 -19.68 -7.14 -5.06
N LEU A 412 -20.18 -8.32 -4.67
CA LEU A 412 -19.40 -9.50 -4.36
C LEU A 412 -19.96 -10.72 -5.11
N ALA A 413 -19.09 -11.43 -5.81
CA ALA A 413 -19.41 -12.69 -6.47
C ALA A 413 -18.63 -13.86 -5.86
N CYS A 414 -19.29 -14.97 -5.59
CA CYS A 414 -18.66 -16.17 -5.08
C CYS A 414 -18.98 -17.36 -5.98
N GLY A 415 -17.97 -18.12 -6.39
CA GLY A 415 -18.14 -19.22 -7.33
C GLY A 415 -17.33 -20.46 -6.99
N THR A 416 -17.90 -21.62 -7.28
CA THR A 416 -17.23 -22.92 -7.14
C THR A 416 -17.23 -23.66 -8.48
N SER A 417 -16.11 -24.28 -8.87
CA SER A 417 -16.03 -25.10 -10.09
C SER A 417 -16.51 -24.34 -11.33
N ALA A 418 -17.49 -24.87 -12.07
CA ALA A 418 -18.15 -24.17 -13.18
C ALA A 418 -18.65 -22.76 -12.79
N GLY A 419 -19.26 -22.60 -11.61
CA GLY A 419 -19.65 -21.29 -11.07
C GLY A 419 -18.45 -20.38 -10.76
N GLY A 420 -17.31 -20.97 -10.40
CA GLY A 420 -16.02 -20.28 -10.29
C GLY A 420 -15.56 -19.72 -11.62
N LEU A 421 -15.60 -20.52 -12.70
CA LEU A 421 -15.25 -20.07 -14.06
C LEU A 421 -16.18 -18.96 -14.56
N ILE A 422 -17.49 -19.08 -14.31
CA ILE A 422 -18.47 -18.02 -14.61
C ILE A 422 -18.16 -16.75 -13.81
N THR A 423 -17.82 -16.88 -12.53
CA THR A 423 -17.43 -15.76 -11.66
C THR A 423 -16.18 -15.05 -12.20
N LEU A 424 -15.14 -15.79 -12.59
CA LEU A 424 -13.94 -15.22 -13.20
C LEU A 424 -14.26 -14.52 -14.53
N GLY A 425 -15.11 -15.09 -15.38
CA GLY A 425 -15.51 -14.48 -16.64
C GLY A 425 -16.28 -13.17 -16.47
N LEU A 426 -17.32 -13.19 -15.63
CA LEU A 426 -18.20 -12.02 -15.44
C LEU A 426 -17.57 -10.92 -14.59
N PHE A 427 -16.83 -11.25 -13.53
CA PHE A 427 -16.38 -10.27 -12.54
C PHE A 427 -14.88 -9.97 -12.58
N ALA A 428 -14.03 -10.92 -12.97
CA ALA A 428 -12.60 -10.67 -13.13
C ALA A 428 -12.26 -10.15 -14.53
N LYS A 429 -12.74 -10.83 -15.58
CA LYS A 429 -12.56 -10.41 -16.98
C LYS A 429 -13.57 -9.36 -17.44
N GLN A 430 -14.67 -9.20 -16.70
CA GLN A 430 -15.74 -8.26 -17.03
C GLN A 430 -16.34 -8.50 -18.42
N TRP A 431 -16.43 -9.76 -18.84
CA TRP A 431 -17.06 -10.12 -20.10
C TRP A 431 -18.55 -9.77 -20.09
N PRO A 432 -19.10 -9.26 -21.20
CA PRO A 432 -20.55 -9.28 -21.39
C PRO A 432 -21.09 -10.70 -21.19
N LEU A 433 -22.30 -10.82 -20.64
CA LEU A 433 -22.89 -12.13 -20.33
C LEU A 433 -22.90 -13.08 -21.53
N ALA A 434 -23.18 -12.57 -22.73
CA ALA A 434 -23.14 -13.34 -23.97
C ALA A 434 -21.76 -13.94 -24.26
N GLN A 435 -20.71 -13.13 -24.14
CA GLN A 435 -19.35 -13.63 -24.32
C GLN A 435 -19.00 -14.67 -23.25
N CYS A 436 -19.46 -14.50 -22.01
CA CYS A 436 -19.25 -15.48 -20.95
C CYS A 436 -19.95 -16.82 -21.26
N GLU A 437 -21.18 -16.79 -21.78
CA GLU A 437 -21.93 -17.98 -22.20
C GLU A 437 -21.26 -18.72 -23.36
N ASP A 438 -20.83 -17.98 -24.38
CA ASP A 438 -20.16 -18.54 -25.56
C ASP A 438 -18.83 -19.16 -25.17
N THR A 439 -18.05 -18.45 -24.35
CA THR A 439 -16.76 -18.93 -23.86
C THR A 439 -16.94 -20.16 -22.97
N PHE A 440 -17.93 -20.15 -22.06
CA PHE A 440 -18.22 -21.31 -21.22
C PHE A 440 -18.63 -22.53 -22.06
N SER A 441 -19.51 -22.35 -23.05
CA SER A 441 -19.98 -23.43 -23.92
C SER A 441 -18.85 -24.01 -24.79
N ARG A 442 -17.95 -23.14 -25.28
CA ARG A 442 -16.74 -23.57 -26.00
C ARG A 442 -15.79 -24.35 -25.09
N LEU A 443 -15.49 -23.81 -23.90
CA LEU A 443 -14.63 -24.45 -22.90
C LEU A 443 -15.15 -25.85 -22.55
N THR A 444 -16.43 -26.01 -22.21
CA THR A 444 -16.99 -27.32 -21.87
C THR A 444 -16.95 -28.30 -23.04
N GLY A 445 -17.19 -27.83 -24.27
CA GLY A 445 -17.07 -28.62 -25.48
C GLY A 445 -15.65 -29.13 -25.75
N GLU A 446 -14.63 -28.28 -25.56
CA GLU A 446 -13.22 -28.63 -25.70
C GLU A 446 -12.76 -29.59 -24.58
N ILE A 447 -13.11 -29.27 -23.33
CA ILE A 447 -12.67 -30.00 -22.13
C ILE A 447 -13.30 -31.40 -22.07
N PHE A 448 -14.59 -31.55 -22.38
CA PHE A 448 -15.31 -32.82 -22.28
C PHE A 448 -15.52 -33.54 -23.61
N GLY A 449 -14.97 -32.99 -24.71
CA GLY A 449 -15.05 -33.57 -26.04
C GLY A 449 -14.35 -34.92 -26.20
N ALA A 450 -14.62 -35.62 -27.30
CA ALA A 450 -14.03 -36.95 -27.54
C ALA A 450 -12.49 -36.91 -27.65
N ALA A 451 -11.91 -35.82 -28.17
CA ALA A 451 -10.47 -35.65 -28.36
C ALA A 451 -9.69 -35.39 -27.05
N SER A 452 -10.36 -34.93 -25.99
CA SER A 452 -9.76 -34.65 -24.68
C SER A 452 -9.66 -35.90 -23.79
N ARG A 453 -10.33 -37.00 -24.17
CA ARG A 453 -10.16 -38.31 -23.54
C ARG A 453 -8.79 -38.88 -23.87
N GLY A 454 -8.11 -39.47 -22.88
CA GLY A 454 -6.82 -40.12 -23.12
C GLY A 454 -6.95 -41.40 -23.97
N SER A 455 -5.94 -41.67 -24.82
CA SER A 455 -5.85 -42.89 -25.64
C SER A 455 -5.10 -43.96 -24.85
N TRP A 456 -5.78 -45.05 -24.46
CA TRP A 456 -5.22 -46.03 -23.51
C TRP A 456 -5.47 -47.49 -23.93
N SER A 457 -4.60 -48.38 -23.44
CA SER A 457 -4.55 -49.81 -23.81
C SER A 457 -5.84 -50.59 -23.47
N ALA A 458 -6.11 -51.68 -24.21
CA ALA A 458 -7.32 -52.50 -24.07
C ALA A 458 -7.52 -53.11 -22.66
N LEU A 459 -6.43 -53.36 -21.91
CA LEU A 459 -6.45 -53.88 -20.54
C LEU A 459 -7.01 -52.86 -19.53
N ALA A 460 -7.00 -51.57 -19.86
CA ALA A 460 -7.64 -50.53 -19.06
C ALA A 460 -9.16 -50.47 -19.29
N GLY A 461 -9.82 -51.49 -19.87
CA GLY A 461 -11.25 -51.48 -20.23
C GLY A 461 -12.23 -51.21 -19.08
N LEU A 462 -11.82 -51.43 -17.82
CA LEU A 462 -12.66 -51.23 -16.63
C LEU A 462 -12.46 -49.81 -16.05
N PRO A 463 -13.53 -48.99 -15.89
CA PRO A 463 -13.42 -47.58 -15.48
C PRO A 463 -12.75 -47.37 -14.12
N TYR A 464 -12.86 -48.34 -13.20
CA TYR A 464 -12.20 -48.27 -11.90
C TYR A 464 -10.68 -48.48 -11.96
N VAL A 465 -10.22 -49.35 -12.87
CA VAL A 465 -8.78 -49.56 -13.11
C VAL A 465 -8.18 -48.34 -13.83
N ARG A 466 -8.96 -47.69 -14.72
CA ARG A 466 -8.57 -46.41 -15.35
C ARG A 466 -8.33 -45.30 -14.33
N LEU A 467 -9.25 -45.17 -13.37
CA LEU A 467 -9.18 -44.17 -12.32
C LEU A 467 -7.99 -44.41 -11.38
N LEU A 468 -7.75 -45.68 -11.01
CA LEU A 468 -6.64 -46.09 -10.14
C LEU A 468 -5.25 -45.87 -10.78
N LEU A 469 -5.10 -46.03 -12.10
CA LEU A 469 -3.80 -45.94 -12.77
C LEU A 469 -3.44 -44.51 -13.21
N ASN A 470 -4.42 -43.71 -13.64
CA ASN A 470 -4.15 -42.45 -14.35
C ASN A 470 -4.53 -41.18 -13.58
N ASP A 471 -5.28 -41.33 -12.48
CA ASP A 471 -5.73 -40.23 -11.60
C ASP A 471 -6.65 -39.18 -12.27
N ALA A 472 -7.05 -39.38 -13.53
CA ALA A 472 -7.96 -38.51 -14.29
C ALA A 472 -8.58 -39.20 -15.52
N LEU A 473 -9.78 -38.78 -15.91
CA LEU A 473 -10.46 -39.20 -17.16
C LEU A 473 -10.07 -38.33 -18.36
N TYR A 474 -9.76 -37.06 -18.12
CA TYR A 474 -9.51 -36.04 -19.14
C TYR A 474 -8.06 -35.53 -19.06
N LYS A 475 -7.50 -35.15 -20.22
CA LYS A 475 -6.12 -34.63 -20.31
C LYS A 475 -6.01 -33.25 -19.66
N GLU A 476 -5.13 -33.12 -18.67
CA GLU A 476 -4.88 -31.84 -17.97
C GLU A 476 -4.40 -30.74 -18.90
N ALA A 477 -3.55 -31.06 -19.89
CA ALA A 477 -3.02 -30.09 -20.84
C ALA A 477 -4.12 -29.41 -21.69
N VAL A 478 -5.23 -30.09 -21.95
CA VAL A 478 -6.37 -29.51 -22.69
C VAL A 478 -7.10 -28.49 -21.80
N LEU A 479 -7.34 -28.83 -20.53
CA LEU A 479 -7.94 -27.92 -19.56
C LEU A 479 -7.05 -26.69 -19.33
N ASP A 480 -5.75 -26.89 -19.13
CA ASP A 480 -4.79 -25.81 -18.89
C ASP A 480 -4.70 -24.86 -20.09
N SER A 481 -4.58 -25.40 -21.32
CA SER A 481 -4.55 -24.59 -22.54
C SER A 481 -5.84 -23.80 -22.71
N ALA A 482 -7.01 -24.45 -22.57
CA ALA A 482 -8.29 -23.79 -22.77
C ALA A 482 -8.53 -22.66 -21.75
N LEU A 483 -8.11 -22.86 -20.49
CA LEU A 483 -8.14 -21.83 -19.45
C LEU A 483 -7.14 -20.71 -19.71
N GLN A 484 -5.92 -21.01 -20.14
CA GLN A 484 -4.91 -20.00 -20.50
C GLN A 484 -5.36 -19.14 -21.68
N ASP A 485 -5.96 -19.75 -22.71
CA ASP A 485 -6.47 -19.05 -23.89
C ASP A 485 -7.65 -18.14 -23.53
N SER A 486 -8.53 -18.60 -22.64
CA SER A 486 -9.73 -17.84 -22.25
C SER A 486 -9.42 -16.74 -21.24
N PHE A 487 -8.70 -17.05 -20.15
CA PHE A 487 -8.47 -16.09 -19.06
C PHE A 487 -7.19 -15.27 -19.23
N GLY A 488 -6.27 -15.71 -20.09
CA GLY A 488 -4.99 -15.09 -20.37
C GLY A 488 -3.86 -15.73 -19.55
N ARG A 489 -2.76 -16.06 -20.23
CA ARG A 489 -1.63 -16.81 -19.64
C ARG A 489 -0.90 -16.09 -18.51
N TYR A 490 -0.90 -14.75 -18.51
CA TYR A 490 -0.15 -13.94 -17.54
C TYR A 490 -1.03 -12.94 -16.79
N VAL A 491 -2.35 -13.11 -16.85
CA VAL A 491 -3.28 -12.23 -16.14
C VAL A 491 -3.32 -12.66 -14.68
N ARG A 492 -2.89 -11.79 -13.77
CA ARG A 492 -2.94 -12.01 -12.32
C ARG A 492 -4.36 -11.81 -11.77
N VAL A 493 -4.71 -12.54 -10.72
CA VAL A 493 -6.01 -12.45 -10.02
C VAL A 493 -6.18 -11.08 -9.35
N PHE A 494 -5.10 -10.56 -8.78
CA PHE A 494 -5.05 -9.26 -8.15
C PHE A 494 -3.89 -8.45 -8.75
N ASP A 495 -4.20 -7.44 -9.55
CA ASP A 495 -3.17 -6.69 -10.28
C ASP A 495 -3.55 -5.23 -10.48
N TYR A 496 -2.54 -4.46 -10.86
CA TYR A 496 -2.65 -3.08 -11.29
C TYR A 496 -2.20 -2.94 -12.76
N PRO A 497 -3.01 -3.36 -13.74
CA PRO A 497 -2.71 -3.08 -15.13
C PRO A 497 -2.88 -1.59 -15.46
N HIS A 498 -2.22 -1.12 -16.53
CA HIS A 498 -2.50 0.21 -17.08
C HIS A 498 -3.99 0.34 -17.43
N ASN A 499 -4.66 1.39 -16.92
CA ASN A 499 -6.11 1.63 -17.09
C ASN A 499 -7.00 0.59 -16.40
N ALA A 500 -6.60 0.11 -15.22
CA ALA A 500 -7.40 -0.81 -14.42
C ALA A 500 -8.75 -0.19 -13.97
N VAL A 501 -9.77 -1.03 -13.86
CA VAL A 501 -11.05 -0.69 -13.26
C VAL A 501 -11.29 -1.62 -12.06
N SER A 502 -11.28 -1.08 -10.84
CA SER A 502 -11.66 -1.81 -9.64
C SER A 502 -13.13 -1.53 -9.32
N ARG A 503 -13.97 -2.55 -9.46
CA ARG A 503 -15.42 -2.44 -9.22
C ARG A 503 -15.93 -3.60 -8.38
N TYR A 504 -15.87 -4.81 -8.95
CA TYR A 504 -16.44 -6.00 -8.35
C TYR A 504 -15.43 -6.73 -7.48
N LYS A 505 -15.91 -7.30 -6.38
CA LYS A 505 -15.14 -8.24 -5.56
C LYS A 505 -15.55 -9.65 -5.92
N PHE A 506 -14.59 -10.58 -5.93
CA PHE A 506 -14.91 -11.98 -6.13
C PHE A 506 -14.10 -12.91 -5.25
N ALA A 507 -14.68 -14.08 -4.96
CA ALA A 507 -14.04 -15.21 -4.31
C ALA A 507 -14.34 -16.49 -5.09
N VAL A 508 -13.30 -17.28 -5.38
CA VAL A 508 -13.44 -18.58 -6.03
C VAL A 508 -12.90 -19.66 -5.10
N THR A 509 -13.67 -20.73 -4.90
CA THR A 509 -13.34 -21.77 -3.92
C THR A 509 -12.45 -22.86 -4.51
N ALA A 510 -11.61 -23.45 -3.68
CA ALA A 510 -10.86 -24.67 -3.97
C ALA A 510 -10.69 -25.49 -2.69
N THR A 511 -10.20 -26.72 -2.81
CA THR A 511 -9.90 -27.58 -1.65
C THR A 511 -8.42 -27.96 -1.69
N ASN A 512 -7.69 -27.68 -0.61
CA ASN A 512 -6.28 -28.08 -0.46
C ASN A 512 -6.19 -29.61 -0.33
N ILE A 513 -5.24 -30.26 -1.00
CA ILE A 513 -5.11 -31.73 -0.98
C ILE A 513 -4.52 -32.29 0.32
N THR A 514 -3.72 -31.52 1.04
CA THR A 514 -2.96 -31.98 2.21
C THR A 514 -3.89 -32.22 3.40
N GLU A 515 -4.74 -31.25 3.71
CA GLU A 515 -5.67 -31.31 4.85
C GLU A 515 -7.13 -31.50 4.42
N ALA A 516 -7.40 -31.55 3.11
CA ALA A 516 -8.74 -31.46 2.56
C ALA A 516 -9.51 -30.22 3.09
N SER A 517 -8.79 -29.13 3.38
CA SER A 517 -9.34 -27.89 3.92
C SER A 517 -9.84 -26.98 2.80
N PRO A 518 -10.95 -26.23 3.01
CA PRO A 518 -11.43 -25.30 2.01
C PRO A 518 -10.51 -24.09 1.88
N PHE A 519 -10.41 -23.54 0.69
CA PHE A 519 -9.54 -22.41 0.36
C PHE A 519 -10.28 -21.45 -0.58
N ILE A 520 -10.00 -20.14 -0.49
CA ILE A 520 -10.56 -19.16 -1.43
C ILE A 520 -9.47 -18.31 -2.11
N PHE A 521 -9.67 -18.06 -3.40
CA PHE A 521 -8.89 -17.12 -4.21
C PHE A 521 -9.72 -15.86 -4.44
N THR A 522 -9.16 -14.69 -4.12
CA THR A 522 -9.90 -13.43 -4.15
C THR A 522 -9.14 -12.33 -4.89
N ASN A 523 -9.83 -11.24 -5.27
CA ASN A 523 -9.23 -9.99 -5.75
C ASN A 523 -9.21 -8.85 -4.70
N TYR A 524 -9.21 -9.21 -3.43
CA TYR A 524 -9.08 -8.29 -2.29
C TYR A 524 -8.37 -8.96 -1.10
N ASN A 525 -7.71 -8.20 -0.23
CA ASN A 525 -6.97 -8.76 0.91
C ASN A 525 -7.88 -9.10 2.11
N GLY A 526 -8.90 -8.29 2.37
CA GLY A 526 -9.75 -8.39 3.57
C GLY A 526 -9.45 -7.26 4.56
N ARG A 527 -10.30 -7.11 5.59
CA ARG A 527 -10.25 -6.01 6.56
C ARG A 527 -9.38 -6.30 7.77
N ALA A 528 -9.09 -7.55 8.04
CA ALA A 528 -8.26 -8.01 9.15
C ALA A 528 -7.78 -9.41 8.80
N ASP A 529 -6.91 -9.98 9.64
CA ASP A 529 -6.69 -11.41 9.61
C ASP A 529 -8.06 -12.09 9.78
N ARG A 530 -8.38 -12.97 8.81
CA ARG A 530 -9.58 -13.79 8.91
C ARG A 530 -9.46 -14.60 10.19
N ASP A 531 -10.58 -14.80 10.88
CA ASP A 531 -10.63 -15.72 12.01
C ASP A 531 -10.01 -17.06 11.55
N PRO A 532 -8.95 -17.56 12.20
CA PRO A 532 -8.34 -18.84 11.84
C PRO A 532 -9.36 -20.00 11.85
N GLN A 533 -10.49 -19.84 12.53
CA GLN A 533 -11.60 -20.80 12.61
C GLN A 533 -12.79 -20.47 11.68
N CYS A 534 -12.64 -19.54 10.71
CA CYS A 534 -13.72 -19.19 9.77
C CYS A 534 -14.12 -20.32 8.79
N GLY A 535 -13.41 -21.44 8.81
CA GLY A 535 -13.75 -22.65 8.07
C GLY A 535 -13.16 -22.72 6.66
N TYR A 536 -12.38 -21.72 6.24
CA TYR A 536 -11.61 -21.74 5.00
C TYR A 536 -10.30 -20.98 5.16
N GLN A 537 -9.32 -21.32 4.34
CA GLN A 537 -8.04 -20.65 4.26
C GLN A 537 -8.06 -19.59 3.14
N HIS A 538 -7.30 -18.52 3.34
CA HIS A 538 -7.00 -17.51 2.33
C HIS A 538 -5.52 -17.18 2.47
N LEU A 539 -4.79 -17.24 1.37
CA LEU A 539 -3.39 -16.84 1.29
C LEU A 539 -3.23 -15.94 0.08
N ARG A 540 -2.56 -14.82 0.27
CA ARG A 540 -2.03 -14.01 -0.83
C ARG A 540 -0.53 -13.78 -0.59
N PRO A 541 0.31 -13.95 -1.62
CA PRO A 541 1.72 -13.60 -1.53
C PRO A 541 1.94 -12.09 -1.31
N ASP A 542 2.95 -11.73 -0.54
CA ASP A 542 3.37 -10.33 -0.37
C ASP A 542 4.07 -9.77 -1.61
N ASP A 543 4.67 -10.65 -2.42
CA ASP A 543 5.34 -10.32 -3.66
C ASP A 543 4.39 -10.45 -4.86
N VAL A 544 4.22 -9.34 -5.59
CA VAL A 544 3.36 -9.27 -6.78
C VAL A 544 3.79 -10.25 -7.87
N GLU A 545 5.07 -10.61 -7.94
CA GLU A 545 5.57 -11.59 -8.92
C GLU A 545 5.15 -13.02 -8.60
N GLN A 546 4.73 -13.27 -7.36
CA GLN A 546 4.20 -14.56 -6.91
C GLN A 546 2.67 -14.60 -6.94
N GLU A 547 2.01 -13.49 -7.30
CA GLU A 547 0.55 -13.40 -7.35
C GLU A 547 -0.05 -14.42 -8.31
N LEU A 548 -1.17 -15.00 -7.87
CA LEU A 548 -1.85 -16.06 -8.57
C LEU A 548 -2.33 -15.63 -9.95
N LEU A 549 -2.18 -16.48 -10.96
CA LEU A 549 -2.75 -16.23 -12.28
C LEU A 549 -4.22 -16.62 -12.34
N LEU A 550 -4.99 -15.89 -13.12
CA LEU A 550 -6.44 -16.06 -13.22
C LEU A 550 -6.82 -17.45 -13.75
N TRP A 551 -6.06 -17.97 -14.71
CA TRP A 551 -6.27 -19.32 -15.22
C TRP A 551 -5.90 -20.40 -14.20
N GLU A 552 -4.94 -20.15 -13.30
CA GLU A 552 -4.55 -21.08 -12.21
C GLU A 552 -5.66 -21.16 -11.16
N ALA A 553 -6.28 -20.03 -10.80
CA ALA A 553 -7.48 -20.01 -9.95
C ALA A 553 -8.63 -20.81 -10.59
N GLY A 554 -8.84 -20.62 -11.90
CA GLY A 554 -9.81 -21.40 -12.69
C GLY A 554 -9.51 -22.90 -12.71
N ARG A 555 -8.23 -23.26 -12.84
CA ARG A 555 -7.76 -24.65 -12.85
C ARG A 555 -7.90 -25.32 -11.48
N ALA A 556 -7.62 -24.59 -10.40
CA ALA A 556 -7.77 -25.09 -9.04
C ALA A 556 -9.23 -25.32 -8.66
N THR A 557 -10.13 -24.38 -8.97
CA THR A 557 -11.55 -24.50 -8.62
C THR A 557 -12.27 -25.60 -9.38
N SER A 558 -11.82 -25.94 -10.60
CA SER A 558 -12.50 -26.90 -11.50
C SER A 558 -11.82 -28.27 -11.61
N ALA A 559 -10.77 -28.52 -10.83
CA ALA A 559 -10.03 -29.79 -10.83
C ALA A 559 -10.79 -30.91 -10.09
N ALA A 560 -11.95 -31.32 -10.64
CA ALA A 560 -12.84 -32.29 -10.01
C ALA A 560 -12.19 -33.69 -9.94
N PRO A 561 -12.17 -34.35 -8.76
CA PRO A 561 -11.64 -35.69 -8.64
C PRO A 561 -12.33 -36.67 -9.59
N ALA A 562 -11.57 -37.63 -10.10
CA ALA A 562 -11.92 -38.53 -11.19
C ALA A 562 -12.01 -37.90 -12.58
N PHE A 563 -12.26 -36.59 -12.71
CA PHE A 563 -12.26 -35.91 -14.01
C PHE A 563 -10.86 -35.41 -14.37
N PHE A 564 -10.22 -34.69 -13.46
CA PHE A 564 -8.93 -34.03 -13.66
C PHE A 564 -7.96 -34.31 -12.52
N ARG A 565 -6.66 -34.18 -12.82
CA ARG A 565 -5.60 -34.18 -11.81
C ARG A 565 -5.64 -32.91 -10.98
N THR A 566 -5.10 -33.00 -9.77
CA THR A 566 -4.93 -31.86 -8.86
C THR A 566 -4.20 -30.70 -9.55
N ALA A 567 -4.57 -29.47 -9.22
CA ALA A 567 -3.93 -28.24 -9.69
C ALA A 567 -2.76 -27.86 -8.80
N LYS A 568 -1.57 -27.69 -9.37
CA LYS A 568 -0.44 -27.10 -8.64
C LYS A 568 -0.45 -25.61 -8.85
N VAL A 569 -0.54 -24.86 -7.76
CA VAL A 569 -0.46 -23.40 -7.75
C VAL A 569 0.90 -23.02 -7.16
N PRO A 570 1.80 -22.39 -7.94
CA PRO A 570 3.13 -22.00 -7.46
C PRO A 570 3.05 -21.19 -6.16
N ASN A 571 3.92 -21.49 -5.20
CA ASN A 571 4.06 -20.79 -3.91
C ASN A 571 2.83 -20.80 -2.97
N VAL A 572 1.70 -21.40 -3.38
CA VAL A 572 0.50 -21.51 -2.55
C VAL A 572 0.24 -22.95 -2.13
N GLY A 573 0.26 -23.91 -3.07
CA GLY A 573 0.00 -25.30 -2.74
C GLY A 573 -0.62 -26.11 -3.88
N THR A 574 -1.12 -27.29 -3.53
CA THR A 574 -1.81 -28.17 -4.49
C THR A 574 -3.29 -28.28 -4.11
N PHE A 575 -4.14 -28.13 -5.12
CA PHE A 575 -5.58 -27.94 -4.97
C PHE A 575 -6.38 -28.90 -5.84
N GLN A 576 -7.63 -29.07 -5.48
CA GLN A 576 -8.66 -29.78 -6.22
C GLN A 576 -9.98 -29.00 -6.10
N ASP A 577 -11.00 -29.45 -6.83
CA ASP A 577 -12.27 -28.73 -6.97
C ASP A 577 -12.86 -28.30 -5.61
N GLY A 578 -13.35 -27.06 -5.55
CA GLY A 578 -13.98 -26.50 -4.37
C GLY A 578 -15.28 -27.23 -3.99
N GLY A 579 -15.93 -27.90 -4.94
CA GLY A 579 -17.16 -28.67 -4.78
C GLY A 579 -17.05 -29.85 -3.81
N LEU A 580 -15.82 -30.29 -3.49
CA LEU A 580 -15.60 -31.28 -2.44
C LEU A 580 -16.01 -30.82 -1.05
N ARG A 581 -15.95 -29.51 -0.79
CA ARG A 581 -16.25 -28.93 0.53
C ARG A 581 -17.28 -27.80 0.47
N LEU A 582 -17.19 -26.93 -0.52
CA LEU A 582 -17.95 -25.69 -0.63
C LEU A 582 -18.62 -25.56 -2.00
N ASN A 583 -19.41 -26.57 -2.41
CA ASN A 583 -20.07 -26.53 -3.73
C ASN A 583 -21.03 -25.34 -3.90
N ASN A 584 -21.78 -25.00 -2.86
CA ASN A 584 -22.56 -23.77 -2.78
C ASN A 584 -21.80 -22.77 -1.89
N PRO A 585 -21.14 -21.74 -2.47
CA PRO A 585 -20.30 -20.81 -1.73
C PRO A 585 -21.09 -19.68 -1.03
N VAL A 586 -22.40 -19.82 -0.82
CA VAL A 586 -23.25 -18.79 -0.21
C VAL A 586 -22.74 -18.32 1.15
N ASN A 587 -22.28 -19.24 2.00
CA ASN A 587 -21.75 -18.92 3.33
C ASN A 587 -20.40 -18.20 3.26
N VAL A 588 -19.57 -18.54 2.27
CA VAL A 588 -18.33 -17.79 1.98
C VAL A 588 -18.68 -16.36 1.61
N GLY A 589 -19.68 -16.16 0.74
CA GLY A 589 -20.14 -14.83 0.37
C GLY A 589 -20.55 -14.00 1.59
N LEU A 590 -21.38 -14.55 2.49
CA LEU A 590 -21.80 -13.86 3.72
C LEU A 590 -20.63 -13.54 4.66
N ALA A 591 -19.67 -14.46 4.79
CA ALA A 591 -18.48 -14.24 5.61
C ALA A 591 -17.58 -13.15 5.01
N GLU A 592 -17.33 -13.19 3.70
CA GLU A 592 -16.45 -12.25 3.02
C GLU A 592 -17.05 -10.84 2.91
N VAL A 593 -18.37 -10.67 2.97
CA VAL A 593 -18.99 -9.32 3.13
C VAL A 593 -18.41 -8.61 4.37
N ARG A 594 -18.28 -9.32 5.48
CA ARG A 594 -17.71 -8.79 6.73
C ARG A 594 -16.20 -8.58 6.66
N GLN A 595 -15.54 -9.31 5.75
CA GLN A 595 -14.10 -9.18 5.49
C GLN A 595 -13.79 -8.07 4.49
N VAL A 596 -14.68 -7.66 3.60
CA VAL A 596 -14.41 -6.59 2.62
C VAL A 596 -14.88 -5.23 3.14
N TRP A 597 -16.09 -5.20 3.70
CA TRP A 597 -16.69 -4.02 4.33
C TRP A 597 -16.74 -4.26 5.84
N SER A 598 -17.56 -3.56 6.62
CA SER A 598 -17.56 -3.76 8.09
C SER A 598 -18.36 -4.99 8.52
N ALA A 599 -18.10 -5.48 9.74
CA ALA A 599 -18.95 -6.48 10.38
C ALA A 599 -20.42 -6.04 10.53
N SER A 600 -20.67 -4.73 10.62
CA SER A 600 -22.01 -4.12 10.67
C SER A 600 -22.66 -3.91 9.29
N THR A 601 -21.98 -4.25 8.20
CA THR A 601 -22.50 -4.07 6.85
C THR A 601 -23.61 -5.08 6.58
N LYS A 602 -24.77 -4.58 6.15
CA LYS A 602 -25.94 -5.40 5.81
C LYS A 602 -25.81 -5.98 4.40
N VAL A 603 -26.42 -7.15 4.20
CA VAL A 603 -26.60 -7.77 2.89
C VAL A 603 -28.02 -7.46 2.44
N ASP A 604 -28.17 -6.65 1.39
CA ASP A 604 -29.49 -6.30 0.85
C ASP A 604 -30.01 -7.41 -0.05
N VAL A 605 -29.12 -7.99 -0.85
CA VAL A 605 -29.46 -9.06 -1.79
C VAL A 605 -28.40 -10.16 -1.71
N MET A 606 -28.85 -11.40 -1.59
CA MET A 606 -28.05 -12.61 -1.78
C MET A 606 -28.76 -13.47 -2.83
N LEU A 607 -28.20 -13.54 -4.03
CA LEU A 607 -28.70 -14.40 -5.10
C LEU A 607 -27.82 -15.64 -5.23
N SER A 608 -28.31 -16.80 -4.78
CA SER A 608 -27.65 -18.09 -4.97
C SER A 608 -28.23 -18.80 -6.20
N LEU A 609 -27.36 -19.18 -7.15
CA LEU A 609 -27.74 -19.86 -8.39
C LEU A 609 -27.22 -21.30 -8.37
N GLY A 610 -28.15 -22.25 -8.44
CA GLY A 610 -27.86 -23.67 -8.48
C GLY A 610 -27.62 -24.20 -9.88
N THR A 611 -26.95 -25.35 -9.97
CA THR A 611 -26.74 -26.09 -11.23
C THR A 611 -27.68 -27.30 -11.35
N GLY A 612 -28.83 -27.25 -10.70
CA GLY A 612 -29.82 -28.31 -10.63
C GLY A 612 -29.75 -29.17 -9.36
N THR A 613 -30.90 -29.64 -8.89
CA THR A 613 -31.05 -30.56 -7.75
C THR A 613 -31.74 -31.85 -8.19
N THR A 614 -31.24 -33.00 -7.74
CA THR A 614 -31.92 -34.27 -7.99
C THR A 614 -33.13 -34.39 -7.08
N GLN A 615 -34.31 -34.70 -7.62
CA GLN A 615 -35.49 -34.96 -6.80
C GLN A 615 -35.17 -36.03 -5.75
N GLU A 616 -35.64 -35.84 -4.52
CA GLU A 616 -35.53 -36.84 -3.46
C GLU A 616 -36.17 -38.13 -3.97
N ALA A 617 -35.34 -39.14 -4.24
CA ALA A 617 -35.83 -40.49 -4.47
C ALA A 617 -36.73 -40.83 -3.28
N THR A 618 -37.92 -41.38 -3.55
CA THR A 618 -38.75 -42.02 -2.53
C THR A 618 -37.84 -42.83 -1.60
N PRO A 619 -37.95 -42.71 -0.26
CA PRO A 619 -36.98 -43.27 0.67
C PRO A 619 -36.79 -44.75 0.36
N ILE A 620 -35.70 -45.06 -0.34
CA ILE A 620 -35.37 -46.43 -0.71
C ILE A 620 -34.88 -47.04 0.60
N PRO A 621 -35.57 -48.05 1.19
CA PRO A 621 -35.02 -48.74 2.35
C PRO A 621 -33.61 -49.22 2.01
N ALA A 622 -32.69 -49.14 2.97
CA ALA A 622 -31.31 -49.56 2.79
C ALA A 622 -31.26 -50.90 2.02
N PRO A 623 -30.42 -51.04 0.99
CA PRO A 623 -30.48 -52.19 0.11
C PRO A 623 -30.35 -53.47 0.95
N PRO A 624 -31.26 -54.45 0.77
CA PRO A 624 -31.33 -55.64 1.63
C PRO A 624 -30.08 -56.53 1.53
N SER A 625 -29.23 -56.32 0.50
CA SER A 625 -27.91 -56.95 0.38
C SER A 625 -26.92 -56.03 -0.35
N ARG A 626 -25.63 -56.17 -0.03
CA ARG A 626 -24.53 -55.38 -0.62
C ARG A 626 -24.21 -55.88 -2.04
N GLY A 627 -24.40 -55.04 -3.05
CA GLY A 627 -23.99 -55.36 -4.42
C GLY A 627 -22.47 -55.38 -4.55
N ARG A 628 -21.87 -56.51 -4.95
CA ARG A 628 -20.40 -56.70 -5.01
C ARG A 628 -19.64 -55.63 -5.82
N PHE A 629 -20.25 -55.12 -6.89
CA PHE A 629 -19.62 -54.12 -7.77
C PHE A 629 -20.13 -52.69 -7.53
N LYS A 630 -21.46 -52.49 -7.42
CA LYS A 630 -22.10 -51.16 -7.25
C LYS A 630 -21.84 -50.52 -5.88
N ASP A 631 -21.65 -51.34 -4.84
CA ASP A 631 -21.39 -50.90 -3.45
C ASP A 631 -19.95 -51.22 -3.01
N SER A 632 -19.04 -51.29 -3.98
CA SER A 632 -17.61 -51.28 -3.72
C SER A 632 -17.17 -49.88 -3.23
N PHE A 633 -15.93 -49.76 -2.76
CA PHE A 633 -15.43 -48.53 -2.13
C PHE A 633 -15.45 -47.32 -3.09
N ILE A 634 -14.94 -47.50 -4.31
CA ILE A 634 -14.78 -46.41 -5.28
C ILE A 634 -16.12 -45.80 -5.74
N PRO A 635 -17.14 -46.58 -6.16
CA PRO A 635 -18.46 -46.04 -6.48
C PRO A 635 -19.16 -45.34 -5.32
N ARG A 636 -18.92 -45.76 -4.08
CA ARG A 636 -19.50 -45.10 -2.89
C ARG A 636 -18.89 -43.73 -2.66
N ILE A 637 -17.56 -43.61 -2.78
CA ILE A 637 -16.87 -42.31 -2.69
C ILE A 637 -17.33 -41.40 -3.82
N TYR A 638 -17.36 -41.91 -5.05
CA TYR A 638 -17.84 -41.14 -6.19
C TYR A 638 -19.29 -40.65 -6.00
N ARG A 639 -20.20 -41.53 -5.53
CA ARG A 639 -21.58 -41.14 -5.19
C ARG A 639 -21.61 -40.07 -4.09
N SER A 640 -20.81 -40.21 -3.05
CA SER A 640 -20.72 -39.23 -1.96
C SER A 640 -20.23 -37.86 -2.45
N PHE A 641 -19.26 -37.83 -3.36
CA PHE A 641 -18.81 -36.60 -4.00
C PHE A 641 -19.93 -35.99 -4.86
N MET A 642 -20.56 -36.78 -5.73
CA MET A 642 -21.65 -36.33 -6.58
C MET A 642 -22.86 -35.81 -5.79
N SER A 643 -23.18 -36.39 -4.63
CA SER A 643 -24.22 -35.84 -3.74
C SER A 643 -23.81 -34.52 -3.09
N GLY A 644 -22.51 -34.31 -2.85
CA GLY A 644 -21.98 -33.02 -2.36
C GLY A 644 -22.08 -31.89 -3.39
N MET A 645 -22.26 -32.23 -4.67
CA MET A 645 -22.51 -31.26 -5.75
C MET A 645 -23.95 -30.73 -5.79
N ASP A 646 -24.83 -31.17 -4.88
CA ASP A 646 -26.14 -30.56 -4.70
C ASP A 646 -26.07 -29.46 -3.63
N GLY A 647 -26.07 -28.21 -4.08
CA GLY A 647 -26.02 -27.04 -3.21
C GLY A 647 -27.33 -26.74 -2.44
N GLU A 648 -28.40 -27.50 -2.70
CA GLU A 648 -29.72 -27.24 -2.13
C GLU A 648 -29.77 -27.52 -0.62
N VAL A 649 -28.97 -28.46 -0.12
CA VAL A 649 -28.87 -28.76 1.32
C VAL A 649 -28.26 -27.57 2.07
N VAL A 650 -27.17 -27.01 1.56
CA VAL A 650 -26.51 -25.83 2.15
C VAL A 650 -27.45 -24.63 2.13
N TRP A 651 -28.19 -24.43 1.03
CA TRP A 651 -29.20 -23.38 0.95
C TRP A 651 -30.32 -23.56 1.98
N ARG A 652 -30.89 -24.76 2.11
CA ARG A 652 -31.92 -25.07 3.12
C ARG A 652 -31.43 -24.80 4.54
N GLN A 653 -30.19 -25.21 4.86
CA GLN A 653 -29.57 -24.93 6.15
C GLN A 653 -29.47 -23.42 6.40
N LEU A 654 -28.94 -22.64 5.44
CA LEU A 654 -28.90 -21.18 5.57
C LEU A 654 -30.30 -20.59 5.76
N SER A 655 -31.24 -20.96 4.89
CA SER A 655 -32.62 -20.45 4.92
C SER A 655 -33.33 -20.71 6.26
N ASN A 656 -33.04 -21.84 6.91
CA ASN A 656 -33.58 -22.16 8.23
C ASN A 656 -33.04 -21.26 9.35
N HIS A 657 -31.85 -20.67 9.18
CA HIS A 657 -31.25 -19.74 10.14
C HIS A 657 -31.57 -18.27 9.84
N LEU A 658 -32.13 -17.97 8.66
CA LEU A 658 -32.52 -16.60 8.31
C LEU A 658 -33.84 -16.22 8.99
N SER A 659 -33.90 -14.99 9.52
CA SER A 659 -35.15 -14.38 9.99
C SER A 659 -36.12 -14.18 8.82
N THR A 660 -37.42 -14.06 9.11
CA THR A 660 -38.44 -13.76 8.09
C THR A 660 -38.11 -12.49 7.31
N ASP A 661 -37.55 -11.47 7.99
CA ASP A 661 -37.10 -10.24 7.35
C ASP A 661 -35.93 -10.48 6.40
N ALA A 662 -34.89 -11.20 6.84
CA ALA A 662 -33.70 -11.47 6.03
C ALA A 662 -34.02 -12.30 4.78
N LYS A 663 -35.01 -13.21 4.86
CA LYS A 663 -35.47 -14.02 3.73
C LYS A 663 -35.95 -13.18 2.54
N THR A 664 -36.43 -11.95 2.77
CA THR A 664 -36.92 -11.07 1.70
C THR A 664 -35.82 -10.63 0.73
N GLY A 665 -34.55 -10.64 1.15
CA GLY A 665 -33.38 -10.35 0.32
C GLY A 665 -32.56 -11.57 -0.08
N HIS A 666 -32.95 -12.79 0.29
CA HIS A 666 -32.18 -14.01 0.06
C HIS A 666 -32.91 -14.95 -0.90
N PHE A 667 -32.38 -15.09 -2.11
CA PHE A 667 -32.98 -15.84 -3.20
C PHE A 667 -32.13 -17.03 -3.64
N ARG A 668 -32.82 -18.12 -3.98
CA ARG A 668 -32.22 -19.31 -4.61
C ARG A 668 -32.93 -19.64 -5.90
N LEU A 669 -32.23 -19.63 -7.01
CA LEU A 669 -32.75 -20.08 -8.30
C LEU A 669 -32.10 -21.40 -8.65
N ASN A 670 -32.92 -22.42 -8.93
CA ASN A 670 -32.46 -23.78 -9.18
C ASN A 670 -33.52 -24.53 -10.00
N ILE A 671 -33.14 -25.65 -10.62
CA ILE A 671 -34.05 -26.50 -11.42
C ILE A 671 -34.05 -27.95 -10.92
N PRO A 672 -35.15 -28.71 -11.04
CA PRO A 672 -35.12 -30.14 -10.85
C PRO A 672 -34.37 -30.83 -11.99
N LEU A 673 -33.51 -31.80 -11.67
CA LEU A 673 -32.80 -32.64 -12.63
C LEU A 673 -33.48 -34.00 -12.76
N SER A 674 -33.62 -34.48 -13.99
CA SER A 674 -33.96 -35.89 -14.27
C SER A 674 -32.70 -36.76 -14.21
N GLU A 675 -32.84 -38.04 -13.88
CA GLU A 675 -31.70 -38.98 -13.78
C GLU A 675 -30.87 -39.04 -15.08
N ALA A 676 -31.53 -38.91 -16.24
CA ALA A 676 -30.89 -38.93 -17.55
C ALA A 676 -29.95 -37.73 -17.82
N VAL A 677 -30.13 -36.60 -17.11
CA VAL A 677 -29.45 -35.31 -17.33
C VAL A 677 -28.40 -35.04 -16.23
N SER A 678 -28.12 -36.02 -15.37
CA SER A 678 -27.39 -35.84 -14.11
C SER A 678 -25.84 -35.76 -14.22
N ARG A 679 -25.25 -36.06 -15.39
CA ARG A 679 -23.79 -36.12 -15.54
C ARG A 679 -23.15 -34.73 -15.67
N LEU A 680 -22.01 -34.54 -14.99
CA LEU A 680 -21.26 -33.28 -15.00
C LEU A 680 -20.46 -33.03 -16.28
N ASP A 681 -20.24 -34.06 -17.10
CA ASP A 681 -19.42 -34.08 -18.32
C ASP A 681 -20.23 -34.26 -19.61
N ASP A 682 -21.56 -34.28 -19.53
CA ASP A 682 -22.43 -34.51 -20.69
C ASP A 682 -22.77 -33.20 -21.43
N VAL A 683 -21.92 -32.81 -22.37
CA VAL A 683 -22.10 -31.59 -23.18
C VAL A 683 -23.45 -31.58 -23.93
N ARG A 684 -24.00 -32.76 -24.29
CA ARG A 684 -25.26 -32.86 -25.04
C ARG A 684 -26.46 -32.47 -24.18
N ALA A 685 -26.34 -32.54 -22.86
CA ALA A 685 -27.38 -32.17 -21.92
C ALA A 685 -27.58 -30.66 -21.79
N MET A 686 -26.62 -29.84 -22.25
CA MET A 686 -26.65 -28.38 -22.05
C MET A 686 -27.90 -27.71 -22.63
N GLU A 687 -28.36 -28.11 -23.81
CA GLU A 687 -29.56 -27.55 -24.44
C GLU A 687 -30.82 -27.90 -23.67
N ALA A 688 -30.95 -29.17 -23.25
CA ALA A 688 -32.08 -29.60 -22.40
C ALA A 688 -32.11 -28.85 -21.06
N LEU A 689 -30.95 -28.60 -20.46
CA LEU A 689 -30.84 -27.82 -19.23
C LEU A 689 -31.28 -26.36 -19.41
N ARG A 690 -30.93 -25.72 -20.53
CA ARG A 690 -31.43 -24.37 -20.86
C ARG A 690 -32.95 -24.38 -20.99
N ASN A 691 -33.49 -25.34 -21.73
CA ASN A 691 -34.94 -25.49 -21.90
C ASN A 691 -35.68 -25.68 -20.57
N ASN A 692 -35.09 -26.41 -19.60
CA ASN A 692 -35.68 -26.54 -18.26
C ASN A 692 -35.75 -25.20 -17.51
N VAL A 693 -34.78 -24.31 -17.71
CA VAL A 693 -34.82 -22.95 -17.15
C VAL A 693 -35.86 -22.11 -17.87
N HIS A 694 -36.05 -22.30 -19.19
CA HIS A 694 -37.04 -21.56 -19.98
C HIS A 694 -38.48 -21.76 -19.52
N VAL A 695 -38.80 -22.92 -18.94
CA VAL A 695 -40.11 -23.18 -18.31
C VAL A 695 -40.37 -22.23 -17.14
N LEU A 696 -39.33 -21.73 -16.48
CA LEU A 696 -39.41 -20.83 -15.33
C LEU A 696 -39.32 -19.35 -15.71
N LYS A 697 -39.32 -18.98 -16.99
CA LYS A 697 -39.11 -17.58 -17.43
C LYS A 697 -40.11 -16.59 -16.81
N ASP A 698 -41.34 -17.03 -16.54
CA ASP A 698 -42.44 -16.23 -15.99
C ASP A 698 -42.68 -16.54 -14.49
N ASP A 699 -41.70 -17.14 -13.81
CA ASP A 699 -41.80 -17.49 -12.40
C ASP A 699 -41.82 -16.24 -11.50
N ASP A 700 -42.78 -16.17 -10.57
CA ASP A 700 -42.94 -15.06 -9.62
C ASP A 700 -41.66 -14.75 -8.83
N LYS A 701 -40.84 -15.77 -8.56
CA LYS A 701 -39.56 -15.64 -7.86
C LYS A 701 -38.54 -14.87 -8.69
N LEU A 702 -38.49 -15.09 -10.01
CA LEU A 702 -37.63 -14.31 -10.91
C LEU A 702 -38.08 -12.84 -10.93
N LEU A 703 -39.38 -12.59 -10.98
CA LEU A 703 -39.93 -11.24 -10.93
C LEU A 703 -39.63 -10.55 -9.60
N GLN A 704 -39.69 -11.29 -8.48
CA GLN A 704 -39.30 -10.79 -7.17
C GLN A 704 -37.81 -10.42 -7.13
N VAL A 705 -36.92 -11.31 -7.59
CA VAL A 705 -35.48 -11.05 -7.70
C VAL A 705 -35.22 -9.78 -8.52
N LYS A 706 -35.87 -9.66 -9.69
CA LYS A 706 -35.76 -8.48 -10.56
C LYS A 706 -36.08 -7.19 -9.81
N ARG A 707 -37.22 -7.14 -9.12
CA ARG A 707 -37.68 -5.96 -8.39
C ARG A 707 -36.77 -5.63 -7.20
N THR A 708 -36.32 -6.63 -6.45
CA THR A 708 -35.41 -6.41 -5.32
C THR A 708 -34.04 -5.90 -5.79
N LEU A 709 -33.51 -6.42 -6.91
CA LEU A 709 -32.25 -5.93 -7.49
C LEU A 709 -32.35 -4.46 -7.92
N LEU A 710 -33.47 -4.04 -8.53
CA LEU A 710 -33.72 -2.65 -8.92
C LEU A 710 -33.87 -1.73 -7.71
N ALA A 711 -34.65 -2.12 -6.69
CA ALA A 711 -34.81 -1.32 -5.48
C ALA A 711 -33.48 -1.17 -4.70
N ALA A 712 -32.66 -2.22 -4.66
CA ALA A 712 -31.32 -2.20 -4.06
C ALA A 712 -30.30 -1.33 -4.84
N CYS A 713 -30.69 -0.73 -5.97
CA CYS A 713 -29.91 0.32 -6.62
C CYS A 713 -30.08 1.69 -5.95
N PHE A 714 -31.15 1.91 -5.19
CA PHE A 714 -31.40 3.15 -4.48
C PHE A 714 -30.88 3.06 -3.05
N PHE A 715 -30.34 4.17 -2.53
CA PHE A 715 -29.90 4.27 -1.14
C PHE A 715 -30.19 5.68 -0.61
N PHE A 716 -30.23 5.84 0.71
CA PHE A 716 -30.52 7.12 1.36
C PHE A 716 -29.31 7.65 2.11
N GLU A 717 -29.11 8.97 2.05
CA GLU A 717 -28.12 9.69 2.85
C GLU A 717 -28.77 10.90 3.52
N LEU A 718 -28.44 11.10 4.80
CA LEU A 718 -28.80 12.30 5.54
C LEU A 718 -28.02 13.51 5.02
N ASP A 719 -28.69 14.66 4.95
CA ASP A 719 -28.05 15.93 4.62
C ASP A 719 -27.31 16.50 5.83
N ASP A 720 -27.85 16.29 7.04
CA ASP A 720 -27.29 16.72 8.34
C ASP A 720 -27.78 15.81 9.49
N ILE A 721 -27.24 15.99 10.70
CA ILE A 721 -27.70 15.32 11.92
C ILE A 721 -29.16 15.71 12.18
N PRO A 722 -30.08 14.74 12.34
CA PRO A 722 -31.49 15.03 12.61
C PRO A 722 -31.69 15.92 13.84
N GLN A 723 -32.47 16.99 13.68
CA GLN A 723 -32.72 17.98 14.73
C GLN A 723 -34.05 17.71 15.42
N LEU A 724 -34.09 17.93 16.74
CA LEU A 724 -35.32 17.79 17.52
C LEU A 724 -36.23 19.00 17.28
N ASP A 725 -37.47 18.74 16.89
CA ASP A 725 -38.48 19.77 16.68
C ASP A 725 -39.18 20.17 17.99
N SER A 726 -40.07 21.17 17.91
CA SER A 726 -40.84 21.66 19.06
C SER A 726 -41.87 20.67 19.61
N GLN A 727 -42.18 19.60 18.87
CA GLN A 727 -43.12 18.55 19.25
C GLN A 727 -42.43 17.31 19.84
N GLY A 728 -41.09 17.32 19.91
CA GLY A 728 -40.29 16.22 20.47
C GLY A 728 -39.95 15.10 19.48
N PHE A 729 -40.12 15.33 18.17
CA PHE A 729 -39.71 14.40 17.12
C PHE A 729 -38.43 14.90 16.44
N TYR A 730 -37.63 13.97 15.90
CA TYR A 730 -36.45 14.32 15.11
C TYR A 730 -36.84 14.45 13.63
N LEU A 731 -36.67 15.66 13.07
CA LEU A 731 -36.81 15.89 11.63
C LEU A 731 -35.56 15.38 10.91
N CYS A 732 -35.77 14.43 10.01
CA CYS A 732 -34.74 13.87 9.16
C CYS A 732 -34.88 14.46 7.76
N SER A 733 -33.83 15.14 7.29
CA SER A 733 -33.72 15.63 5.91
C SER A 733 -32.60 14.88 5.21
N GLY A 734 -32.85 14.41 4.00
CA GLY A 734 -31.85 13.67 3.25
C GLY A 734 -32.22 13.48 1.79
N THR A 735 -31.33 12.79 1.08
CA THR A 735 -31.45 12.54 -0.36
C THR A 735 -31.41 11.03 -0.64
N ILE A 736 -32.40 10.55 -1.40
CA ILE A 736 -32.36 9.23 -2.03
C ILE A 736 -31.56 9.34 -3.33
N ARG A 737 -30.56 8.47 -3.47
CA ARG A 737 -29.56 8.46 -4.53
C ARG A 737 -29.55 7.10 -5.24
N VAL A 738 -28.94 7.05 -6.41
CA VAL A 738 -28.73 5.82 -7.18
C VAL A 738 -27.25 5.43 -7.16
N ARG A 739 -26.98 4.14 -6.86
CA ARG A 739 -25.64 3.57 -6.98
C ARG A 739 -25.35 3.23 -8.44
N GLY A 740 -24.21 3.63 -8.97
CA GLY A 740 -23.85 3.33 -10.36
C GLY A 740 -24.31 4.43 -11.33
N ASP A 741 -24.74 4.05 -12.53
CA ASP A 741 -25.16 4.98 -13.58
C ASP A 741 -26.66 5.24 -13.47
N GLY A 742 -27.00 6.47 -13.10
CA GLY A 742 -28.38 6.88 -12.85
C GLY A 742 -29.26 6.69 -14.08
N GLU A 743 -28.81 7.13 -15.25
CA GLU A 743 -29.61 7.09 -16.47
C GLU A 743 -29.95 5.65 -16.89
N ARG A 744 -28.97 4.74 -16.79
CA ARG A 744 -29.18 3.31 -17.08
C ARG A 744 -30.11 2.64 -16.09
N ILE A 745 -29.95 2.89 -14.81
CA ILE A 745 -30.79 2.25 -13.78
C ILE A 745 -32.23 2.74 -13.89
N LEU A 746 -32.42 4.03 -14.17
CA LEU A 746 -33.73 4.60 -14.46
C LEU A 746 -34.33 4.00 -15.74
N SER A 747 -33.54 3.78 -16.80
CA SER A 747 -34.05 3.10 -18.00
C SER A 747 -34.56 1.68 -17.70
N TYR A 748 -33.84 0.92 -16.87
CA TYR A 748 -34.27 -0.42 -16.47
C TYR A 748 -35.56 -0.40 -15.64
N LEU A 749 -35.76 0.63 -14.81
CA LEU A 749 -37.01 0.84 -14.08
C LEU A 749 -38.18 1.16 -15.02
N ARG A 750 -37.96 1.98 -16.06
CA ARG A 750 -38.98 2.29 -17.07
C ARG A 750 -39.46 1.04 -17.79
N GLU A 751 -38.55 0.13 -18.13
CA GLU A 751 -38.89 -1.15 -18.76
C GLU A 751 -39.55 -2.14 -17.79
N ALA A 752 -39.22 -2.05 -16.49
CA ALA A 752 -39.75 -2.96 -15.48
C ALA A 752 -41.16 -2.59 -14.97
N LYS A 753 -41.61 -1.35 -15.16
CA LYS A 753 -42.90 -0.88 -14.65
C LYS A 753 -44.03 -1.01 -15.68
N PRO A 754 -45.28 -1.29 -15.25
CA PRO A 754 -46.44 -1.09 -16.09
C PRO A 754 -46.56 0.37 -16.54
N ALA A 755 -47.04 0.63 -17.77
CA ALA A 755 -47.09 1.98 -18.35
C ALA A 755 -47.87 3.01 -17.52
N SER A 756 -48.81 2.55 -16.67
CA SER A 756 -49.66 3.39 -15.81
C SER A 756 -49.23 3.43 -14.34
N ALA A 757 -48.08 2.85 -13.98
CA ALA A 757 -47.61 2.78 -12.60
C ALA A 757 -46.64 3.92 -12.26
N ASP A 758 -46.94 4.63 -11.19
CA ASP A 758 -46.02 5.57 -10.55
C ASP A 758 -44.99 4.81 -9.69
N LEU A 759 -43.80 5.39 -9.58
CA LEU A 759 -42.72 4.89 -8.74
C LEU A 759 -42.66 5.76 -7.49
N GLU A 760 -42.97 5.19 -6.34
CA GLU A 760 -43.13 5.95 -5.10
C GLU A 760 -42.13 5.49 -4.05
N PHE A 761 -41.55 6.45 -3.33
CA PHE A 761 -40.77 6.18 -2.13
C PHE A 761 -41.64 6.31 -0.88
N LEU A 762 -41.55 5.33 0.01
CA LEU A 762 -42.40 5.23 1.20
C LEU A 762 -41.54 4.92 2.45
N LYS A 763 -41.83 5.56 3.59
CA LYS A 763 -41.34 5.15 4.92
C LYS A 763 -42.44 4.34 5.61
N GLY A 764 -42.37 3.02 5.52
CA GLY A 764 -43.48 2.17 5.93
C GLY A 764 -44.73 2.44 5.06
N GLN A 765 -45.72 3.12 5.63
CA GLN A 765 -46.92 3.58 4.89
C GLN A 765 -46.89 5.07 4.57
N ASP A 766 -45.92 5.82 5.10
CA ASP A 766 -45.81 7.26 4.91
C ASP A 766 -45.22 7.57 3.52
N PHE A 767 -45.90 8.43 2.76
CA PHE A 767 -45.45 8.84 1.43
C PHE A 767 -44.29 9.85 1.50
N LEU A 768 -43.18 9.55 0.81
CA LEU A 768 -41.99 10.41 0.75
C LEU A 768 -41.86 11.17 -0.58
N GLY A 769 -42.46 10.68 -1.66
CA GLY A 769 -42.43 11.32 -2.97
C GLY A 769 -42.51 10.34 -4.15
N ILE A 770 -42.95 10.84 -5.30
CA ILE A 770 -42.88 10.14 -6.58
C ILE A 770 -41.51 10.37 -7.21
N LEU A 771 -40.96 9.35 -7.87
CA LEU A 771 -39.74 9.46 -8.68
C LEU A 771 -40.08 10.19 -10.00
N GLU A 772 -39.55 11.39 -10.17
CA GLU A 772 -39.72 12.26 -11.33
C GLU A 772 -38.36 12.48 -11.99
N GLU A 773 -38.01 11.67 -12.99
CA GLU A 773 -36.65 11.61 -13.54
C GLU A 773 -36.09 12.98 -13.98
N GLU A 774 -36.90 13.83 -14.60
CA GLU A 774 -36.49 15.15 -15.08
C GLU A 774 -36.18 16.13 -13.94
N GLN A 775 -36.93 16.05 -12.83
CA GLN A 775 -36.75 16.93 -11.67
C GLN A 775 -35.70 16.41 -10.70
N ASP A 776 -35.64 15.09 -10.56
CA ASP A 776 -34.78 14.40 -9.61
C ASP A 776 -33.40 14.08 -10.22
N THR A 777 -33.13 14.42 -11.48
CA THR A 777 -31.81 14.24 -12.11
C THR A 777 -31.14 15.60 -12.35
N CYS A 778 -29.92 15.77 -11.87
CA CYS A 778 -29.19 17.02 -12.10
C CYS A 778 -28.77 17.17 -13.57
N GLU A 779 -29.14 18.27 -14.23
CA GLU A 779 -28.84 18.52 -15.65
C GLU A 779 -27.33 18.52 -15.98
N ARG A 780 -26.48 18.91 -15.03
CA ARG A 780 -25.03 19.03 -15.23
C ARG A 780 -24.26 17.76 -14.88
N CYS A 781 -24.55 17.15 -13.73
CA CYS A 781 -23.84 15.95 -13.27
C CYS A 781 -24.55 14.64 -13.63
N ARG A 782 -25.79 14.69 -14.13
CA ARG A 782 -26.64 13.53 -14.46
C ARG A 782 -26.90 12.56 -13.31
N LYS A 783 -26.60 12.97 -12.07
CA LYS A 783 -26.88 12.18 -10.87
C LYS A 783 -28.34 12.32 -10.46
N PHE A 784 -28.93 11.19 -10.05
CA PHE A 784 -30.25 11.14 -9.44
C PHE A 784 -30.17 11.52 -7.95
N CYS A 785 -30.99 12.49 -7.56
CA CYS A 785 -31.07 13.10 -6.24
C CYS A 785 -32.54 13.44 -5.88
N LYS A 786 -33.26 12.51 -5.23
CA LYS A 786 -34.60 12.79 -4.67
C LYS A 786 -34.47 13.26 -3.23
N HIS A 787 -34.71 14.54 -2.97
CA HIS A 787 -34.77 15.04 -1.59
C HIS A 787 -36.06 14.60 -0.89
N VAL A 788 -35.96 14.10 0.34
CA VAL A 788 -37.09 13.63 1.14
C VAL A 788 -36.95 14.07 2.59
N GLN A 789 -38.08 14.26 3.27
CA GLN A 789 -38.14 14.59 4.68
C GLN A 789 -39.14 13.70 5.42
N PHE A 790 -38.78 13.28 6.62
CA PHE A 790 -39.66 12.49 7.48
C PHE A 790 -39.26 12.64 8.96
N TYR A 791 -40.18 12.26 9.85
CA TYR A 791 -39.97 12.31 11.29
C TYR A 791 -39.68 10.92 11.88
N VAL A 792 -38.86 10.90 12.93
CA VAL A 792 -38.63 9.74 13.81
C VAL A 792 -38.78 10.15 15.28
N ARG A 793 -39.26 9.23 16.13
CA ARG A 793 -39.49 9.48 17.57
C ARG A 793 -38.19 9.60 18.34
N ASN A 794 -37.19 8.80 17.96
CA ASN A 794 -35.85 8.84 18.51
C ASN A 794 -34.84 8.40 17.45
N ARG A 795 -33.58 8.81 17.60
CA ARG A 795 -32.53 8.52 16.60
C ARG A 795 -32.16 7.03 16.49
N ALA A 796 -32.49 6.23 17.50
CA ALA A 796 -32.30 4.78 17.50
C ALA A 796 -33.50 4.01 16.90
N GLU A 797 -34.58 4.71 16.52
CA GLU A 797 -35.74 4.09 15.86
C GLU A 797 -35.31 3.46 14.54
N GLU A 798 -35.56 2.16 14.40
CA GLU A 798 -35.30 1.47 13.16
C GLU A 798 -36.39 1.79 12.13
N ILE A 799 -35.98 2.34 10.99
CA ILE A 799 -36.86 2.73 9.89
C ILE A 799 -36.62 1.87 8.65
N ASN A 800 -37.60 1.87 7.74
CA ASN A 800 -37.50 1.24 6.43
C ASN A 800 -37.93 2.25 5.37
N ILE A 801 -37.17 2.35 4.28
CA ILE A 801 -37.58 3.05 3.07
C ILE A 801 -37.80 2.02 1.97
N PHE A 802 -38.94 2.12 1.30
CA PHE A 802 -39.36 1.25 0.22
C PHE A 802 -39.48 2.02 -1.09
N LEU A 803 -39.17 1.36 -2.19
CA LEU A 803 -39.57 1.73 -3.55
C LEU A 803 -40.76 0.86 -3.95
N ASN A 804 -41.87 1.49 -4.31
CA ASN A 804 -43.05 0.83 -4.84
C ASN A 804 -42.95 0.74 -6.36
N ILE A 805 -42.96 -0.47 -6.91
CA ILE A 805 -42.90 -0.72 -8.37
C ILE A 805 -44.23 -1.37 -8.79
N GLY A 806 -45.26 -0.54 -9.04
CA GLY A 806 -46.62 -0.97 -9.38
C GLY A 806 -47.56 -1.18 -8.18
N ASN A 807 -48.79 -1.65 -8.42
CA ASN A 807 -49.81 -1.78 -7.37
C ASN A 807 -49.46 -2.93 -6.40
N GLN A 808 -49.03 -2.58 -5.19
CA GLN A 808 -48.83 -3.44 -3.99
C GLN A 808 -47.53 -4.26 -3.88
N ASN A 809 -46.40 -3.79 -4.43
CA ASN A 809 -45.11 -4.50 -4.29
C ASN A 809 -44.00 -3.58 -3.78
N GLN A 810 -44.04 -3.27 -2.49
CA GLN A 810 -42.99 -2.51 -1.80
C GLN A 810 -41.69 -3.33 -1.72
N GLN A 811 -40.63 -2.81 -2.32
CA GLN A 811 -39.29 -3.38 -2.21
C GLN A 811 -38.39 -2.44 -1.43
N ARG A 812 -37.65 -2.97 -0.47
CA ARG A 812 -36.78 -2.16 0.37
C ARG A 812 -35.61 -1.60 -0.45
N ILE A 813 -35.29 -0.32 -0.27
CA ILE A 813 -34.08 0.25 -0.86
C ILE A 813 -32.83 -0.15 -0.04
N SER A 814 -31.66 -0.01 -0.64
CA SER A 814 -30.38 -0.47 -0.08
C SER A 814 -30.07 0.12 1.29
N GLY A 815 -29.57 -0.71 2.22
CA GLY A 815 -29.06 -0.28 3.52
C GLY A 815 -30.09 -0.30 4.66
N PHE A 816 -31.36 -0.58 4.36
CA PHE A 816 -32.44 -0.68 5.34
C PHE A 816 -32.70 -2.15 5.76
N PRO A 817 -33.31 -2.39 6.94
CA PRO A 817 -33.77 -1.41 7.90
C PRO A 817 -32.57 -0.72 8.58
N CYS A 818 -32.71 0.50 9.08
CA CYS A 818 -31.58 1.24 9.65
C CYS A 818 -32.10 2.30 10.62
N SER A 819 -31.34 2.64 11.66
CA SER A 819 -31.64 3.82 12.47
C SER A 819 -31.01 5.08 11.88
N THR A 820 -31.50 6.26 12.26
CA THR A 820 -30.86 7.51 11.83
C THR A 820 -29.53 7.75 12.54
N GLU A 821 -29.35 7.22 13.75
CA GLU A 821 -28.05 7.18 14.43
C GLU A 821 -27.02 6.34 13.64
N ASP A 822 -27.43 5.19 13.10
CA ASP A 822 -26.55 4.38 12.24
C ASP A 822 -26.17 5.13 10.95
N LEU A 823 -27.09 5.88 10.35
CA LEU A 823 -26.81 6.69 9.16
C LEU A 823 -25.82 7.81 9.49
N VAL A 824 -26.03 8.52 10.61
CA VAL A 824 -25.11 9.53 11.15
C VAL A 824 -23.72 8.95 11.34
N HIS A 825 -23.59 7.75 11.92
CA HIS A 825 -22.31 7.07 12.11
C HIS A 825 -21.68 6.62 10.78
N LYS A 826 -22.44 5.97 9.90
CA LYS A 826 -21.95 5.51 8.57
C LYS A 826 -21.48 6.67 7.69
N GLN A 827 -22.17 7.82 7.76
CA GLN A 827 -21.82 9.04 7.03
C GLN A 827 -20.83 9.94 7.77
N ARG A 828 -20.49 9.61 9.03
CA ARG A 828 -19.60 10.35 9.92
C ARG A 828 -20.02 11.81 10.17
N LEU A 829 -21.32 12.07 10.29
CA LEU A 829 -21.85 13.44 10.44
C LEU A 829 -21.50 14.09 11.79
N GLN A 830 -21.21 13.30 12.83
CA GLN A 830 -20.82 13.79 14.17
C GLN A 830 -19.48 14.55 14.21
N LEU A 831 -18.68 14.46 13.14
CA LEU A 831 -17.30 14.99 13.10
C LEU A 831 -17.23 16.42 12.52
N VAL A 832 -18.38 17.03 12.19
CA VAL A 832 -18.47 18.34 11.54
C VAL A 832 -19.12 19.35 12.50
N GLU A 833 -18.36 20.32 13.01
CA GLU A 833 -18.84 21.31 14.00
C GLU A 833 -19.73 22.42 13.38
N ASP A 834 -19.52 22.75 12.09
CA ASP A 834 -20.35 23.66 11.29
C ASP A 834 -20.62 22.96 9.94
N PRO A 835 -21.74 22.23 9.79
CA PRO A 835 -22.06 21.57 8.53
C PRO A 835 -22.32 22.63 7.46
N LEU A 836 -21.36 22.81 6.54
CA LEU A 836 -21.68 23.39 5.24
C LEU A 836 -22.79 22.52 4.64
N PRO A 837 -23.87 23.10 4.09
CA PRO A 837 -24.93 22.33 3.47
C PRO A 837 -24.31 21.36 2.47
N ARG A 838 -24.52 20.05 2.67
CA ARG A 838 -24.09 19.06 1.68
C ARG A 838 -24.80 19.42 0.38
N ALA A 839 -24.02 19.81 -0.63
CA ALA A 839 -24.60 20.20 -1.89
C ALA A 839 -25.39 19.02 -2.47
N LEU A 840 -26.67 19.24 -2.80
CA LEU A 840 -27.57 18.24 -3.41
C LEU A 840 -26.90 17.53 -4.61
N CYS A 841 -26.11 18.28 -5.39
CA CYS A 841 -25.03 17.81 -6.27
C CYS A 841 -23.86 18.81 -6.21
N ILE A 842 -22.64 18.36 -6.55
CA ILE A 842 -21.41 19.20 -6.73
C ILE A 842 -21.66 20.40 -7.67
N CYS A 843 -22.71 20.32 -8.50
CA CYS A 843 -23.10 21.34 -9.47
C CYS A 843 -24.08 22.41 -8.94
N ALA A 844 -24.58 22.30 -7.70
CA ALA A 844 -25.52 23.27 -7.14
C ALA A 844 -24.85 24.66 -6.99
N PRO A 845 -25.54 25.75 -7.38
CA PRO A 845 -25.01 27.11 -7.23
C PRO A 845 -24.89 27.44 -5.75
N GLY A 846 -23.66 27.46 -5.23
CA GLY A 846 -23.37 27.62 -3.79
C GLY A 846 -22.27 26.71 -3.26
N ALA A 847 -21.84 25.69 -4.02
CA ALA A 847 -20.64 24.91 -3.73
C ALA A 847 -19.37 25.76 -3.98
N VAL A 848 -19.15 26.77 -3.13
CA VAL A 848 -17.87 27.47 -3.05
C VAL A 848 -16.89 26.46 -2.45
N VAL A 849 -15.87 26.06 -3.21
CA VAL A 849 -14.60 25.61 -2.62
C VAL A 849 -14.03 26.86 -1.92
N ALA A 850 -14.52 27.14 -0.72
CA ALA A 850 -14.09 28.31 0.03
C ALA A 850 -12.65 28.03 0.48
N PRO A 851 -11.66 28.87 0.13
CA PRO A 851 -10.38 28.79 0.81
C PRO A 851 -10.65 29.00 2.29
N LEU A 852 -10.21 28.05 3.12
CA LEU A 852 -10.30 28.13 4.57
C LEU A 852 -9.51 29.36 5.01
N VAL A 853 -10.20 30.49 5.23
CA VAL A 853 -9.62 31.68 5.85
C VAL A 853 -9.47 31.37 7.33
N ILE A 854 -8.27 30.97 7.74
CA ILE A 854 -7.92 30.82 9.15
C ILE A 854 -7.96 32.21 9.79
N LYS A 855 -9.05 32.56 10.46
CA LYS A 855 -9.07 33.73 11.34
C LYS A 855 -8.08 33.50 12.49
N LYS A 856 -6.97 34.23 12.45
CA LYS A 856 -6.02 34.40 13.56
C LYS A 856 -6.80 34.77 14.83
N ARG A 857 -6.98 33.85 15.78
CA ARG A 857 -7.29 34.24 17.17
C ARG A 857 -6.01 34.78 17.78
N SER A 858 -5.76 36.09 17.65
CA SER A 858 -4.78 36.77 18.49
C SER A 858 -5.34 36.85 19.92
N LYS A 859 -5.05 35.85 20.75
CA LYS A 859 -5.02 36.09 22.19
C LYS A 859 -3.59 36.49 22.54
N SER A 860 -3.40 37.79 22.79
CA SER A 860 -2.21 38.33 23.41
C SER A 860 -2.08 37.75 24.82
N MET A 861 -1.32 36.66 24.96
CA MET A 861 -0.81 36.25 26.26
C MET A 861 0.30 37.22 26.65
N ARG A 862 -0.04 38.20 27.48
CA ARG A 862 0.95 38.95 28.26
C ARG A 862 1.58 37.97 29.25
N PHE A 863 2.85 37.65 29.04
CA PHE A 863 3.67 37.01 30.06
C PHE A 863 3.88 38.00 31.21
N ARG A 864 3.57 37.57 32.43
CA ARG A 864 4.15 38.11 33.67
C ARG A 864 5.33 37.24 34.04
#